data_AF-F5XL73-F1
#
_entry.id   AF-F5XL73-F1
#
_cell.length_a   1.000
_cell.length_b   1.000
_cell.length_c   1.000
_cell.angle_alpha   90.00
_cell.angle_beta   90.00
_cell.angle_gamma   90.00
#
_symmetry.space_group_name_H-M   'P 1'
#
loop_
_entity.id
_entity.type
_entity.pdbx_description
1 polymer ?
#
loop_
_entity_poly.entity_id
_entity_poly.type
_entity_poly.pdbx_seq_one_letter_code
_entity_poly.pdbx_strand_id
1 'polypeptide(L)'
;MATRRKKKAGKPRLTPDERAAAKALAADVRGRRVKPTLKDYERVAKIGQDRVVEALISRHNLRMSRVSSLPASYRSEVMTITVPLSMVDTALSRMGANPKKHPNDYSGEAADHYAWATSSIVSAVRLMLVGQVVGAAAVTRHLLERWTLHRAYNWKIVKDPGEAQLDYFARVWSTPQQLGPMIAPPVGYSIDEGLPGDNEVITTDHEEPSPDHLHVELSDGREICPAVVYSYLSEVLHAREFTDAIAWDAGPLLETPSSFPPQAFACASLIGDGLALCMRQIRLATMTLAQERRDQSTKSALGALKDTYSEPSEAEVRADKERDPIDKAFVGSNKYELATPPLAALIPLLPEEGLSQGALRALQNEAFKYEQLLKGFRPAGRLYRDDEFTSIYFCWKRLRSARWAISALDDERALLGDEFNLDSLSGRATKWVVVTEIASLASMWIETSEASSALALCGTGTRSAYWLWLEDDDRAMAVLRCVLEQVARARAWRLKPEKARRLEDRPQTRPRDWLELAGWRRLTPLNKALGEFAHTLRDSRWGGARLLLADLQVDADPDRAPYTARGGALELVLALLAMESHSWIAGLSENLASTLGEVFDSMGLMLDTATIDQTLNHIWTHREADLGPPTFTQMPSA
;
A
#
# COMPACT_ATOMS: atom_id res chain seq x y z
N MET A 1 -37.87 -63.01 21.50
CA MET A 1 -37.44 -61.60 21.50
C MET A 1 -35.98 -61.52 21.06
N ALA A 2 -35.71 -61.15 19.82
CA ALA A 2 -34.35 -61.02 19.28
C ALA A 2 -34.00 -59.53 19.08
N THR A 3 -33.03 -59.04 19.85
CA THR A 3 -32.53 -57.66 19.81
C THR A 3 -31.58 -57.47 18.62
N ARG A 4 -32.05 -56.72 17.62
CA ARG A 4 -31.33 -56.38 16.38
C ARG A 4 -30.28 -55.31 16.66
N ARG A 5 -29.00 -55.70 16.78
CA ARG A 5 -27.85 -54.78 16.88
C ARG A 5 -27.68 -54.01 15.56
N LYS A 6 -28.04 -52.71 15.54
CA LYS A 6 -27.72 -51.80 14.42
C LYS A 6 -26.19 -51.62 14.36
N LYS A 7 -25.56 -52.16 13.30
CA LYS A 7 -24.18 -51.82 12.91
C LYS A 7 -24.13 -50.31 12.61
N LYS A 8 -23.43 -49.53 13.43
CA LYS A 8 -23.06 -48.15 13.11
C LYS A 8 -22.15 -48.20 11.89
N ALA A 9 -22.59 -47.62 10.77
CA ALA A 9 -21.73 -47.38 9.62
C ALA A 9 -20.52 -46.55 10.09
N GLY A 10 -19.30 -47.04 9.82
CA GLY A 10 -18.08 -46.32 10.14
C GLY A 10 -18.04 -45.00 9.38
N LYS A 11 -17.65 -43.92 10.06
CA LYS A 11 -17.43 -42.62 9.39
C LYS A 11 -16.42 -42.81 8.25
N PRO A 12 -16.62 -42.19 7.07
CA PRO A 12 -15.66 -42.25 5.98
C PRO A 12 -14.29 -41.73 6.45
N ARG A 13 -13.21 -42.39 6.02
CA ARG A 13 -11.84 -41.96 6.30
C ARG A 13 -11.55 -40.69 5.48
N LEU A 14 -11.19 -39.61 6.15
CA LEU A 14 -10.73 -38.37 5.52
C LEU A 14 -9.48 -38.64 4.67
N THR A 15 -9.40 -37.96 3.52
CA THR A 15 -8.22 -37.84 2.67
C THR A 15 -7.07 -37.14 3.41
N PRO A 16 -5.81 -37.29 2.97
CA PRO A 16 -4.67 -36.55 3.55
C PRO A 16 -4.92 -35.04 3.62
N ASP A 17 -5.45 -34.44 2.56
CA ASP A 17 -5.71 -33.00 2.47
C ASP A 17 -6.82 -32.56 3.44
N GLU A 18 -7.90 -33.33 3.55
CA GLU A 18 -8.95 -33.07 4.53
C GLU A 18 -8.44 -33.17 5.97
N ARG A 19 -7.49 -34.08 6.25
CA ARG A 19 -6.85 -34.17 7.58
C ARG A 19 -5.92 -32.99 7.83
N ALA A 20 -5.16 -32.55 6.83
CA ALA A 20 -4.30 -31.38 6.92
C ALA A 20 -5.14 -30.11 7.17
N ALA A 21 -6.22 -29.92 6.42
CA ALA A 21 -7.16 -28.82 6.61
C ALA A 21 -7.82 -28.86 8.00
N ALA A 22 -8.27 -30.03 8.47
CA ALA A 22 -8.82 -30.18 9.81
C ALA A 22 -7.78 -29.87 10.92
N LYS A 23 -6.52 -30.28 10.71
CA LYS A 23 -5.41 -29.96 11.62
C LYS A 23 -5.12 -28.46 11.65
N ALA A 24 -5.08 -27.80 10.48
CA ALA A 24 -4.88 -26.36 10.34
C ALA A 24 -6.02 -25.56 11.00
N LEU A 25 -7.28 -25.96 10.79
CA LEU A 25 -8.44 -25.35 11.46
C LEU A 25 -8.36 -25.52 12.98
N ALA A 26 -7.98 -26.71 13.46
CA ALA A 26 -7.83 -26.94 14.89
C ALA A 26 -6.67 -26.12 15.49
N ALA A 27 -5.59 -25.90 14.74
CA ALA A 27 -4.49 -25.02 15.11
C ALA A 27 -4.96 -23.56 15.20
N ASP A 28 -5.67 -23.09 14.18
CA ASP A 28 -6.24 -21.74 14.12
C ASP A 28 -7.17 -21.45 15.31
N VAL A 29 -8.08 -22.37 15.61
CA VAL A 29 -8.99 -22.26 16.77
C VAL A 29 -8.25 -22.18 18.10
N ARG A 30 -7.11 -22.86 18.23
CA ARG A 30 -6.28 -22.80 19.45
C ARG A 30 -5.52 -21.49 19.53
N GLY A 31 -4.88 -21.07 18.44
CA GLY A 31 -4.10 -19.84 18.41
C GLY A 31 -4.96 -18.59 18.62
N ARG A 32 -6.21 -18.56 18.10
CA ARG A 32 -7.17 -17.46 18.37
C ARG A 32 -7.50 -17.26 19.85
N ARG A 33 -7.22 -18.24 20.73
CA ARG A 33 -7.44 -18.12 22.18
C ARG A 33 -6.29 -17.40 22.89
N VAL A 34 -5.17 -17.18 22.23
CA VAL A 34 -4.01 -16.48 22.76
C VAL A 34 -4.24 -14.98 22.65
N LYS A 35 -4.33 -14.27 23.78
CA LYS A 35 -4.51 -12.82 23.78
C LYS A 35 -3.20 -12.13 23.36
N PRO A 36 -3.25 -10.90 22.82
CA PRO A 36 -2.07 -10.11 22.42
C PRO A 36 -1.25 -9.58 23.62
N THR A 37 -1.06 -10.38 24.66
CA THR A 37 -0.31 -9.99 25.87
C THR A 37 0.97 -10.77 25.97
N LEU A 38 2.03 -10.14 26.46
CA LEU A 38 3.33 -10.77 26.69
C LEU A 38 3.18 -12.08 27.48
N LYS A 39 2.44 -12.04 28.60
CA LYS A 39 2.17 -13.20 29.47
C LYS A 39 1.55 -14.40 28.74
N ASP A 40 0.63 -14.15 27.81
CA ASP A 40 -0.01 -15.23 27.06
C ASP A 40 0.96 -15.84 26.03
N TYR A 41 1.78 -15.02 25.39
CA TYR A 41 2.81 -15.50 24.47
C TYR A 41 3.95 -16.22 25.19
N GLU A 42 4.33 -15.80 26.40
CA GLU A 42 5.26 -16.55 27.26
C GLU A 42 4.75 -17.95 27.59
N ARG A 43 3.46 -18.05 27.93
CA ARG A 43 2.82 -19.35 28.21
C ARG A 43 2.82 -20.26 26.99
N VAL A 44 2.56 -19.70 25.81
CA VAL A 44 2.56 -20.45 24.54
C VAL A 44 3.98 -20.89 24.18
N ALA A 45 4.98 -20.01 24.36
CA ALA A 45 6.40 -20.30 24.14
C ALA A 45 6.88 -21.49 24.99
N LYS A 46 6.46 -21.59 26.26
CA LYS A 46 6.76 -22.75 27.13
C LYS A 46 6.27 -24.09 26.59
N ILE A 47 5.27 -24.08 25.70
CA ILE A 47 4.74 -25.31 25.08
C ILE A 47 5.58 -25.69 23.85
N GLY A 48 6.17 -24.72 23.15
CA GLY A 48 7.10 -24.93 22.04
C GLY A 48 6.87 -24.02 20.84
N GLN A 49 7.84 -24.05 19.92
CA GLN A 49 7.91 -23.23 18.70
C GLN A 49 6.63 -23.29 17.85
N ASP A 50 6.14 -24.50 17.56
CA ASP A 50 4.92 -24.71 16.77
C ASP A 50 3.74 -23.93 17.33
N ARG A 51 3.63 -23.83 18.66
CA ARG A 51 2.51 -23.13 19.30
C ARG A 51 2.58 -21.63 19.15
N VAL A 52 3.79 -21.07 19.17
CA VAL A 52 4.01 -19.65 18.89
C VAL A 52 3.64 -19.35 17.44
N VAL A 53 4.11 -20.16 16.49
CA VAL A 53 3.78 -20.01 15.07
C VAL A 53 2.27 -20.15 14.82
N GLU A 54 1.62 -21.17 15.40
CA GLU A 54 0.16 -21.35 15.33
C GLU A 54 -0.58 -20.09 15.85
N ALA A 55 -0.14 -19.51 16.96
CA ALA A 55 -0.75 -18.31 17.54
C ALA A 55 -0.60 -17.07 16.64
N LEU A 56 0.58 -16.87 16.05
CA LEU A 56 0.85 -15.76 15.13
C LEU A 56 0.05 -15.89 13.84
N ILE A 57 0.04 -17.06 13.21
CA ILE A 57 -0.79 -17.32 12.01
C ILE A 57 -2.28 -17.11 12.33
N SER A 58 -2.73 -17.54 13.51
CA SER A 58 -4.12 -17.34 13.93
C SER A 58 -4.50 -15.86 14.10
N ARG A 59 -3.55 -15.02 14.53
CA ARG A 59 -3.77 -13.55 14.59
C ARG A 59 -3.95 -12.97 13.20
N HIS A 60 -3.12 -13.38 12.25
CA HIS A 60 -3.25 -12.98 10.85
C HIS A 60 -4.61 -13.39 10.28
N ASN A 61 -5.01 -14.65 10.47
CA ASN A 61 -6.32 -15.14 10.02
C ASN A 61 -7.48 -14.39 10.68
N LEU A 62 -7.34 -14.07 11.97
CA LEU A 62 -8.33 -13.26 12.69
C LEU A 62 -8.45 -11.87 12.05
N ARG A 63 -7.33 -11.21 11.72
CA ARG A 63 -7.32 -9.93 10.99
C ARG A 63 -8.14 -10.02 9.70
N MET A 64 -7.85 -11.01 8.87
CA MET A 64 -8.53 -11.19 7.58
C MET A 64 -10.04 -11.47 7.76
N SER A 65 -10.42 -12.19 8.81
CA SER A 65 -11.83 -12.39 9.14
C SER A 65 -12.55 -11.13 9.67
N ARG A 66 -11.80 -10.14 10.16
CA ARG A 66 -12.33 -8.88 10.70
C ARG A 66 -12.50 -7.78 9.66
N VAL A 67 -11.83 -7.90 8.51
CA VAL A 67 -11.98 -6.98 7.36
C VAL A 67 -13.46 -6.81 6.95
N SER A 68 -14.25 -7.88 6.93
CA SER A 68 -15.68 -7.80 6.61
C SER A 68 -16.53 -7.14 7.69
N SER A 69 -15.98 -6.95 8.89
CA SER A 69 -16.68 -6.35 10.05
C SER A 69 -16.28 -4.89 10.33
N LEU A 70 -15.57 -4.24 9.40
CA LEU A 70 -15.26 -2.81 9.52
C LEU A 70 -16.53 -1.95 9.63
N PRO A 71 -16.49 -0.85 10.42
CA PRO A 71 -17.63 0.05 10.58
C PRO A 71 -18.17 0.55 9.23
N ALA A 72 -19.50 0.61 9.09
CA ALA A 72 -20.13 1.06 7.85
C ALA A 72 -19.73 2.49 7.46
N SER A 73 -19.55 3.39 8.44
CA SER A 73 -19.06 4.76 8.21
C SER A 73 -17.66 4.78 7.61
N TYR A 74 -16.73 3.98 8.14
CA TYR A 74 -15.38 3.83 7.59
C TYR A 74 -15.39 3.28 6.17
N ARG A 75 -16.17 2.21 5.94
CA ARG A 75 -16.30 1.63 4.59
C ARG A 75 -16.91 2.62 3.60
N SER A 76 -17.88 3.41 4.04
CA SER A 76 -18.49 4.47 3.22
C SER A 76 -17.47 5.53 2.84
N GLU A 77 -16.71 6.05 3.82
CA GLU A 77 -15.66 7.06 3.57
C GLU A 77 -14.64 6.55 2.54
N VAL A 78 -14.14 5.33 2.73
CA VAL A 78 -13.13 4.71 1.87
C VAL A 78 -13.67 4.37 0.46
N MET A 79 -14.91 3.86 0.36
CA MET A 79 -15.47 3.40 -0.91
C MET A 79 -15.97 4.53 -1.81
N THR A 80 -16.38 5.67 -1.25
CA THR A 80 -16.96 6.78 -2.04
C THR A 80 -15.99 7.25 -3.13
N ILE A 81 -14.68 7.17 -2.87
CA ILE A 81 -13.60 7.56 -3.80
C ILE A 81 -13.64 6.77 -5.10
N THR A 82 -14.18 5.54 -5.05
CA THR A 82 -14.19 4.63 -6.19
C THR A 82 -15.41 4.77 -7.09
N VAL A 83 -16.43 5.51 -6.67
CA VAL A 83 -17.68 5.70 -7.43
C VAL A 83 -17.45 6.24 -8.85
N PRO A 84 -16.70 7.34 -9.07
CA PRO A 84 -16.51 7.89 -10.42
C PRO A 84 -15.57 7.06 -11.30
N LEU A 85 -14.78 6.15 -10.73
CA LEU A 85 -13.72 5.45 -11.45
C LEU A 85 -14.24 4.60 -12.61
N SER A 86 -15.40 3.97 -12.44
CA SER A 86 -16.01 3.11 -13.46
C SER A 86 -16.32 3.87 -14.76
N MET A 87 -16.77 5.11 -14.65
CA MET A 87 -17.10 5.96 -15.80
C MET A 87 -15.83 6.52 -16.46
N VAL A 88 -14.84 6.92 -15.66
CA VAL A 88 -13.54 7.35 -16.17
C VAL A 88 -12.83 6.22 -16.90
N ASP A 89 -12.80 5.01 -16.34
CA ASP A 89 -12.14 3.86 -16.97
C ASP A 89 -12.85 3.41 -18.26
N THR A 90 -14.18 3.53 -18.31
CA THR A 90 -14.95 3.32 -19.54
C THR A 90 -14.57 4.31 -20.62
N ALA A 91 -14.42 5.60 -20.27
CA ALA A 91 -13.96 6.63 -21.20
C ALA A 91 -12.54 6.35 -21.71
N LEU A 92 -11.61 6.01 -20.81
CA LEU A 92 -10.24 5.65 -21.15
C LEU A 92 -10.17 4.44 -22.08
N SER A 93 -10.99 3.42 -21.82
CA SER A 93 -11.09 2.24 -22.69
C SER A 93 -11.55 2.60 -24.11
N ARG A 94 -12.52 3.50 -24.25
CA ARG A 94 -12.95 4.02 -25.57
C ARG A 94 -11.86 4.83 -26.26
N MET A 95 -10.99 5.47 -25.47
CA MET A 95 -9.81 6.19 -25.94
C MET A 95 -8.58 5.28 -26.13
N GLY A 96 -8.77 3.96 -26.12
CA GLY A 96 -7.73 3.00 -26.50
C GLY A 96 -6.81 2.57 -25.36
N ALA A 97 -7.16 2.83 -24.10
CA ALA A 97 -6.48 2.20 -22.97
C ALA A 97 -6.56 0.66 -23.12
N ASN A 98 -5.43 -0.01 -23.03
CA ASN A 98 -5.31 -1.44 -23.23
C ASN A 98 -5.74 -2.18 -21.95
N PRO A 99 -6.88 -2.91 -21.96
CA PRO A 99 -7.35 -3.63 -20.77
C PRO A 99 -6.44 -4.80 -20.39
N LYS A 100 -5.58 -5.26 -21.30
CA LYS A 100 -4.60 -6.32 -21.05
C LYS A 100 -3.32 -5.80 -20.42
N LYS A 101 -3.07 -4.48 -20.44
CA LYS A 101 -1.87 -3.90 -19.83
C LYS A 101 -1.81 -4.18 -18.34
N HIS A 102 -0.60 -4.37 -17.82
CA HIS A 102 -0.36 -4.57 -16.40
C HIS A 102 -0.92 -3.38 -15.59
N PRO A 103 -1.81 -3.60 -14.59
CA PRO A 103 -2.46 -2.50 -13.88
C PRO A 103 -1.49 -1.54 -13.16
N ASN A 104 -0.30 -2.04 -12.77
CA ASN A 104 0.71 -1.25 -12.06
C ASN A 104 1.78 -0.68 -13.01
N ASP A 105 1.72 -0.98 -14.31
CA ASP A 105 2.61 -0.40 -15.30
C ASP A 105 2.13 1.01 -15.69
N TYR A 106 2.91 2.00 -15.30
CA TYR A 106 2.66 3.41 -15.53
C TYR A 106 3.08 3.89 -16.93
N SER A 107 3.76 3.07 -17.73
CA SER A 107 4.24 3.44 -19.06
C SER A 107 3.09 3.56 -20.08
N GLY A 108 3.42 3.87 -21.33
CA GLY A 108 2.48 3.82 -22.47
C GLY A 108 1.84 5.15 -22.82
N GLU A 109 0.80 5.09 -23.66
CA GLU A 109 0.05 6.26 -24.14
C GLU A 109 -0.75 6.92 -23.01
N ALA A 110 -1.21 8.16 -23.24
CA ALA A 110 -1.95 8.93 -22.24
C ALA A 110 -3.14 8.15 -21.62
N ALA A 111 -3.91 7.43 -22.45
CA ALA A 111 -5.05 6.64 -21.97
C ALA A 111 -4.63 5.48 -21.05
N ASP A 112 -3.51 4.81 -21.35
CA ASP A 112 -2.95 3.76 -20.51
C ASP A 112 -2.44 4.32 -19.18
N HIS A 113 -1.74 5.45 -19.24
CA HIS A 113 -1.21 6.12 -18.05
C HIS A 113 -2.34 6.55 -17.09
N TYR A 114 -3.43 7.09 -17.62
CA TYR A 114 -4.59 7.46 -16.80
C TYR A 114 -5.31 6.21 -16.24
N ALA A 115 -5.32 5.09 -16.98
CA ALA A 115 -5.88 3.83 -16.50
C ALA A 115 -5.02 3.15 -15.42
N TRP A 116 -3.70 3.37 -15.42
CA TRP A 116 -2.81 3.03 -14.31
C TRP A 116 -3.19 3.81 -13.04
N ALA A 117 -3.48 5.10 -13.18
CA ALA A 117 -3.87 5.93 -12.04
C ALA A 117 -5.21 5.48 -11.42
N THR A 118 -6.21 5.13 -12.24
CA THR A 118 -7.48 4.57 -11.72
C THR A 118 -7.27 3.23 -11.00
N SER A 119 -6.36 2.39 -11.50
CA SER A 119 -6.00 1.11 -10.87
C SER A 119 -5.26 1.33 -9.54
N SER A 120 -4.41 2.36 -9.48
CA SER A 120 -3.69 2.75 -8.26
C SER A 120 -4.62 3.25 -7.15
N ILE A 121 -5.68 3.99 -7.49
CA ILE A 121 -6.72 4.39 -6.53
C ILE A 121 -7.39 3.14 -5.93
N VAL A 122 -7.73 2.15 -6.77
CA VAL A 122 -8.28 0.87 -6.28
C VAL A 122 -7.32 0.14 -5.36
N SER A 123 -6.02 0.14 -5.65
CA SER A 123 -4.99 -0.44 -4.76
C SER A 123 -4.93 0.26 -3.40
N ALA A 124 -4.93 1.61 -3.37
CA ALA A 124 -4.94 2.36 -2.11
C ALA A 124 -6.21 2.08 -1.28
N VAL A 125 -7.38 2.08 -1.93
CA VAL A 125 -8.67 1.76 -1.30
C VAL A 125 -8.69 0.33 -0.76
N ARG A 126 -8.14 -0.64 -1.51
CA ARG A 126 -7.99 -2.03 -1.03
C ARG A 126 -7.19 -2.08 0.28
N LEU A 127 -6.05 -1.39 0.31
CA LEU A 127 -5.15 -1.37 1.47
C LEU A 127 -5.84 -0.74 2.69
N MET A 128 -6.60 0.36 2.51
CA MET A 128 -7.43 0.93 3.59
C MET A 128 -8.50 -0.06 4.09
N LEU A 129 -9.20 -0.74 3.18
CA LEU A 129 -10.21 -1.74 3.54
C LEU A 129 -9.66 -2.94 4.32
N VAL A 130 -8.35 -3.18 4.31
CA VAL A 130 -7.70 -4.23 5.12
C VAL A 130 -6.91 -3.67 6.31
N GLY A 131 -7.03 -2.37 6.61
CA GLY A 131 -6.35 -1.70 7.73
C GLY A 131 -4.88 -1.35 7.46
N GLN A 132 -4.39 -1.53 6.23
CA GLN A 132 -2.99 -1.26 5.84
C GLN A 132 -2.80 0.19 5.40
N VAL A 133 -2.95 1.12 6.35
CA VAL A 133 -2.93 2.57 6.06
C VAL A 133 -1.58 3.08 5.54
N VAL A 134 -0.46 2.47 5.95
CA VAL A 134 0.89 2.86 5.50
C VAL A 134 1.06 2.58 4.00
N GLY A 135 0.65 1.39 3.53
CA GLY A 135 0.67 1.07 2.11
C GLY A 135 -0.24 1.99 1.29
N ALA A 136 -1.44 2.26 1.82
CA ALA A 136 -2.38 3.19 1.18
C ALA A 136 -1.80 4.61 1.07
N ALA A 137 -1.20 5.12 2.15
CA ALA A 137 -0.54 6.43 2.16
C ALA A 137 0.62 6.50 1.16
N ALA A 138 1.42 5.44 1.03
CA ALA A 138 2.51 5.40 0.05
C ALA A 138 1.99 5.48 -1.39
N VAL A 139 0.95 4.71 -1.72
CA VAL A 139 0.31 4.73 -3.04
C VAL A 139 -0.30 6.11 -3.33
N THR A 140 -0.99 6.70 -2.34
CA THR A 140 -1.62 8.02 -2.48
C THR A 140 -0.60 9.14 -2.63
N ARG A 141 0.46 9.17 -1.81
CA ARG A 141 1.55 10.16 -1.92
C ARG A 141 2.18 10.11 -3.31
N HIS A 142 2.47 8.91 -3.79
CA HIS A 142 3.05 8.68 -5.10
C HIS A 142 2.13 9.17 -6.23
N LEU A 143 0.81 8.93 -6.15
CA LEU A 143 -0.14 9.51 -7.08
C LEU A 143 -0.15 11.04 -7.00
N LEU A 144 -0.15 11.61 -5.79
CA LEU A 144 -0.21 13.05 -5.59
C LEU A 144 1.01 13.75 -6.18
N GLU A 145 2.22 13.24 -5.93
CA GLU A 145 3.46 13.73 -6.59
C GLU A 145 3.33 13.71 -8.11
N ARG A 146 2.88 12.57 -8.66
CA ARG A 146 2.73 12.40 -10.10
C ARG A 146 1.76 13.40 -10.72
N TRP A 147 0.63 13.64 -10.08
CA TRP A 147 -0.41 14.57 -10.55
C TRP A 147 -0.07 16.03 -10.28
N THR A 148 0.71 16.33 -9.25
CA THR A 148 1.35 17.64 -9.07
C THR A 148 2.27 17.94 -10.25
N LEU A 149 3.14 17.00 -10.66
CA LEU A 149 4.00 17.20 -11.83
C LEU A 149 3.23 17.31 -13.13
N HIS A 150 2.13 16.55 -13.29
CA HIS A 150 1.21 16.71 -14.41
C HIS A 150 0.70 18.15 -14.50
N ARG A 151 0.23 18.72 -13.39
CA ARG A 151 -0.23 20.11 -13.32
C ARG A 151 0.89 21.10 -13.61
N ALA A 152 2.03 20.94 -12.96
CA ALA A 152 3.19 21.81 -13.13
C ALA A 152 3.63 21.86 -14.59
N TYR A 153 3.67 20.71 -15.28
CA TYR A 153 3.98 20.64 -16.70
C TYR A 153 3.01 21.45 -17.56
N ASN A 154 1.70 21.26 -17.38
CA ASN A 154 0.68 21.95 -18.17
C ASN A 154 0.69 23.47 -17.97
N TRP A 155 1.08 23.93 -16.78
CA TRP A 155 1.21 25.34 -16.45
C TRP A 155 2.63 25.90 -16.58
N LYS A 156 3.57 25.09 -17.09
CA LYS A 156 5.00 25.44 -17.25
C LYS A 156 5.64 25.96 -15.95
N ILE A 157 5.22 25.38 -14.82
CA ILE A 157 5.76 25.68 -13.50
C ILE A 157 6.99 24.80 -13.26
N VAL A 158 8.10 25.46 -12.95
CA VAL A 158 9.33 24.82 -12.49
C VAL A 158 9.51 25.15 -11.02
N LYS A 159 10.05 24.20 -10.25
CA LYS A 159 10.42 24.42 -8.86
C LYS A 159 11.59 25.39 -8.81
N ASP A 160 11.48 26.45 -8.02
CA ASP A 160 12.55 27.45 -7.92
C ASP A 160 13.72 26.91 -7.10
N PRO A 161 14.98 27.29 -7.40
CA PRO A 161 16.13 26.88 -6.59
C PRO A 161 15.95 27.27 -5.12
N GLY A 162 16.00 26.27 -4.23
CA GLY A 162 15.83 26.46 -2.78
C GLY A 162 14.39 26.55 -2.30
N GLU A 163 13.40 26.47 -3.19
CA GLU A 163 11.99 26.43 -2.81
C GLU A 163 11.67 25.19 -1.96
N ALA A 164 10.92 25.38 -0.86
CA ALA A 164 10.45 24.26 -0.06
C ALA A 164 9.50 23.38 -0.88
N GLN A 165 9.47 22.08 -0.60
CA GLN A 165 8.61 21.16 -1.36
C GLN A 165 7.11 21.49 -1.18
N LEU A 166 6.72 21.91 0.02
CA LEU A 166 5.34 22.28 0.32
C LEU A 166 4.92 23.57 -0.40
N ASP A 167 5.79 24.58 -0.45
CA ASP A 167 5.55 25.82 -1.20
C ASP A 167 5.39 25.53 -2.70
N TYR A 168 6.24 24.65 -3.25
CA TYR A 168 6.11 24.19 -4.63
C TYR A 168 4.76 23.52 -4.89
N PHE A 169 4.31 22.64 -4.00
CA PHE A 169 3.00 22.01 -4.09
C PHE A 169 1.88 23.06 -4.05
N ALA A 170 1.91 23.96 -3.07
CA ALA A 170 0.92 25.01 -2.89
C ALA A 170 0.79 25.88 -4.15
N ARG A 171 1.93 26.30 -4.73
CA ARG A 171 1.99 27.11 -5.94
C ARG A 171 1.45 26.37 -7.17
N VAL A 172 1.82 25.10 -7.35
CA VAL A 172 1.33 24.28 -8.48
C VAL A 172 -0.18 24.07 -8.40
N TRP A 173 -0.71 23.81 -7.21
CA TRP A 173 -2.14 23.56 -7.02
C TRP A 173 -3.00 24.83 -7.00
N SER A 174 -2.39 25.99 -6.78
CA SER A 174 -3.04 27.31 -6.92
C SER A 174 -3.29 27.75 -8.37
N THR A 175 -2.80 26.98 -9.34
CA THR A 175 -3.12 27.25 -10.75
C THR A 175 -4.59 26.99 -11.07
N PRO A 176 -5.18 27.71 -12.05
CA PRO A 176 -6.54 27.45 -12.48
C PRO A 176 -6.75 26.00 -12.90
N GLN A 177 -7.93 25.46 -12.64
CA GLN A 177 -8.29 24.07 -12.95
C GLN A 177 -8.69 23.85 -14.41
N GLN A 178 -7.99 24.52 -15.33
CA GLN A 178 -8.15 24.30 -16.76
C GLN A 178 -6.83 23.75 -17.29
N LEU A 179 -6.87 22.59 -17.93
CA LEU A 179 -5.75 22.14 -18.75
C LEU A 179 -5.79 23.01 -20.02
N GLY A 180 -4.75 23.81 -20.25
CA GLY A 180 -4.70 24.76 -21.36
C GLY A 180 -4.89 24.05 -22.72
N PRO A 181 -5.54 24.68 -23.71
CA PRO A 181 -5.65 24.14 -25.05
C PRO A 181 -4.35 24.41 -25.82
N MET A 182 -3.30 23.62 -25.60
CA MET A 182 -2.22 23.37 -26.57
C MET A 182 -1.07 22.59 -25.92
N ILE A 183 -0.88 21.38 -26.41
CA ILE A 183 0.35 20.62 -26.29
C ILE A 183 1.34 21.24 -27.26
N ALA A 184 2.27 22.04 -26.74
CA ALA A 184 3.45 22.39 -27.52
C ALA A 184 4.39 21.17 -27.54
N PRO A 185 4.95 20.77 -28.70
CA PRO A 185 5.97 19.72 -28.75
C PRO A 185 7.21 20.16 -27.96
N PRO A 186 8.02 19.21 -27.46
CA PRO A 186 9.22 19.55 -26.70
C PRO A 186 10.24 20.19 -27.64
N VAL A 187 10.35 21.52 -27.59
CA VAL A 187 11.62 22.17 -27.94
C VAL A 187 12.59 21.77 -26.85
N GLY A 188 13.64 21.06 -27.24
CA GLY A 188 14.69 20.58 -26.35
C GLY A 188 15.27 21.71 -25.52
N TYR A 189 14.79 21.82 -24.28
CA TYR A 189 15.46 22.56 -23.23
C TYR A 189 16.17 21.54 -22.35
N SER A 190 17.47 21.36 -22.61
CA SER A 190 18.39 20.89 -21.58
C SER A 190 18.45 21.98 -20.53
N ILE A 191 17.84 21.73 -19.38
CA ILE A 191 18.19 22.48 -18.17
C ILE A 191 19.15 21.55 -17.44
N ASP A 192 20.43 21.74 -17.75
CA ASP A 192 21.54 21.46 -16.84
C ASP A 192 21.26 22.28 -15.58
N GLU A 193 20.66 21.66 -14.57
CA GLU A 193 20.85 21.95 -13.15
C GLU A 193 20.06 20.91 -12.38
N GLY A 194 20.79 19.96 -11.79
CA GLY A 194 20.24 18.86 -11.04
C GLY A 194 19.33 19.35 -9.92
N LEU A 195 18.09 18.86 -9.91
CA LEU A 195 17.32 18.79 -8.69
C LEU A 195 18.19 18.07 -7.65
N PRO A 196 18.37 18.62 -6.44
CA PRO A 196 19.07 17.88 -5.42
C PRO A 196 18.16 16.73 -4.96
N GLY A 197 18.35 15.57 -5.59
CA GLY A 197 17.98 14.29 -5.04
C GLY A 197 18.50 14.18 -3.61
N ASP A 198 17.71 13.56 -2.74
CA ASP A 198 17.98 13.33 -1.32
C ASP A 198 17.87 14.54 -0.36
N ASN A 199 17.43 15.73 -0.81
CA ASN A 199 17.38 16.96 0.01
C ASN A 199 16.00 17.36 0.55
N GLU A 200 15.08 16.44 0.80
CA GLU A 200 13.89 16.76 1.60
C GLU A 200 14.32 17.08 3.05
N VAL A 201 14.35 18.37 3.36
CA VAL A 201 14.17 18.84 4.72
C VAL A 201 12.68 18.69 5.00
N ILE A 202 12.31 17.66 5.75
CA ILE A 202 10.97 17.55 6.32
C ILE A 202 10.91 18.61 7.42
N THR A 203 10.31 19.76 7.13
CA THR A 203 10.00 20.74 8.18
C THR A 203 8.88 20.14 9.02
N THR A 204 9.09 20.03 10.34
CA THR A 204 8.09 19.58 11.33
C THR A 204 7.01 20.62 11.58
N ASP A 205 7.11 21.79 10.96
CA ASP A 205 6.09 22.81 11.05
C ASP A 205 4.97 22.41 10.08
N HIS A 206 3.93 21.78 10.63
CA HIS A 206 2.65 21.45 9.96
C HIS A 206 1.83 22.69 9.61
N GLU A 207 2.47 23.86 9.62
CA GLU A 207 1.88 25.11 9.26
C GLU A 207 1.59 25.09 7.76
N GLU A 208 0.48 25.71 7.38
CA GLU A 208 0.21 25.98 5.99
C GLU A 208 1.43 26.67 5.35
N PRO A 209 1.75 26.34 4.09
CA PRO A 209 2.79 27.02 3.33
C PRO A 209 2.72 28.53 3.55
N SER A 210 3.86 29.16 3.87
CA SER A 210 3.92 30.60 4.15
C SER A 210 3.40 31.48 2.99
N PRO A 211 3.55 31.10 1.70
CA PRO A 211 2.91 31.80 0.61
C PRO A 211 1.38 31.63 0.63
N ASP A 212 0.65 32.73 0.39
CA ASP A 212 -0.79 32.67 0.13
C ASP A 212 -1.08 31.74 -1.07
N HIS A 213 -1.99 30.80 -0.89
CA HIS A 213 -2.27 29.75 -1.86
C HIS A 213 -3.73 29.33 -1.81
N LEU A 214 -4.20 28.75 -2.92
CA LEU A 214 -5.60 28.31 -3.03
C LEU A 214 -5.76 26.90 -2.50
N HIS A 215 -6.82 26.71 -1.72
CA HIS A 215 -7.33 25.39 -1.41
C HIS A 215 -8.25 24.87 -2.52
N VAL A 216 -8.37 23.55 -2.58
CA VAL A 216 -9.27 22.87 -3.51
C VAL A 216 -10.58 22.58 -2.78
N GLU A 217 -11.65 23.26 -3.17
CA GLU A 217 -12.99 22.97 -2.69
C GLU A 217 -13.61 21.80 -3.46
N LEU A 218 -14.11 20.83 -2.70
CA LEU A 218 -14.88 19.69 -3.17
C LEU A 218 -16.37 20.00 -3.16
N SER A 219 -17.14 19.29 -3.99
CA SER A 219 -18.60 19.50 -4.11
C SER A 219 -19.40 19.15 -2.85
N ASP A 220 -18.82 18.41 -1.92
CA ASP A 220 -19.41 18.16 -0.60
C ASP A 220 -19.07 19.25 0.43
N GLY A 221 -18.39 20.32 -0.01
CA GLY A 221 -18.00 21.48 0.79
C GLY A 221 -16.68 21.29 1.54
N ARG A 222 -15.98 20.17 1.38
CA ARG A 222 -14.64 20.00 1.98
C ARG A 222 -13.63 20.89 1.26
N GLU A 223 -12.83 21.58 2.06
CA GLU A 223 -11.71 22.39 1.59
C GLU A 223 -10.41 21.64 1.87
N ILE A 224 -9.62 21.39 0.82
CA ILE A 224 -8.40 20.58 0.90
C ILE A 224 -7.20 21.44 0.50
N CYS A 225 -6.21 21.55 1.39
CA CYS A 225 -4.89 22.06 1.05
C CYS A 225 -3.97 20.92 0.55
N PRO A 226 -3.59 20.87 -0.74
CA PRO A 226 -2.78 19.76 -1.28
C PRO A 226 -1.38 19.65 -0.65
N ALA A 227 -0.77 20.77 -0.25
CA ALA A 227 0.53 20.78 0.40
C ALA A 227 0.46 20.16 1.81
N VAL A 228 -0.59 20.51 2.57
CA VAL A 228 -0.84 19.93 3.90
C VAL A 228 -1.13 18.43 3.80
N VAL A 229 -1.94 18.00 2.83
CA VAL A 229 -2.19 16.57 2.58
C VAL A 229 -0.90 15.82 2.25
N TYR A 230 -0.05 16.37 1.37
CA TYR A 230 1.25 15.78 1.06
C TYR A 230 2.13 15.65 2.31
N SER A 231 2.19 16.69 3.14
CA SER A 231 2.94 16.70 4.40
C SER A 231 2.47 15.57 5.33
N TYR A 232 1.17 15.50 5.64
CA TYR A 232 0.66 14.46 6.53
C TYR A 232 0.81 13.04 5.97
N LEU A 233 0.67 12.84 4.65
CA LEU A 233 0.96 11.54 4.04
C LEU A 233 2.43 11.14 4.27
N SER A 234 3.36 12.09 4.22
CA SER A 234 4.76 11.85 4.58
C SER A 234 4.90 11.45 6.06
N GLU A 235 4.23 12.14 6.97
CA GLU A 235 4.31 11.85 8.41
C GLU A 235 3.75 10.47 8.79
N VAL A 236 2.71 9.99 8.09
CA VAL A 236 2.23 8.61 8.21
C VAL A 236 3.32 7.61 7.82
N LEU A 237 4.06 7.88 6.74
CA LEU A 237 5.14 7.03 6.25
C LEU A 237 6.40 7.04 7.16
N HIS A 238 6.54 8.05 8.01
CA HIS A 238 7.62 8.15 9.00
C HIS A 238 7.20 7.78 10.43
N ALA A 239 5.95 7.34 10.64
CA ALA A 239 5.38 7.00 11.96
C ALA A 239 5.51 8.11 13.02
N ARG A 240 5.36 9.36 12.57
CA ARG A 240 5.38 10.56 13.43
C ARG A 240 3.97 11.02 13.77
N GLU A 241 3.06 10.92 12.80
CA GLU A 241 1.63 11.22 12.97
C GLU A 241 0.75 9.98 12.74
N PHE A 242 -0.48 10.05 13.24
CA PHE A 242 -1.48 8.98 13.14
C PHE A 242 -0.99 7.62 13.70
N THR A 243 -0.21 7.64 14.78
CA THR A 243 0.39 6.44 15.38
C THR A 243 -0.64 5.39 15.79
N ASP A 244 -1.83 5.80 16.26
CA ASP A 244 -2.92 4.87 16.57
C ASP A 244 -3.51 4.22 15.32
N ALA A 245 -3.55 4.95 14.19
CA ALA A 245 -3.98 4.41 12.90
C ALA A 245 -2.97 3.38 12.37
N ILE A 246 -1.67 3.68 12.51
CA ILE A 246 -0.57 2.79 12.12
C ILE A 246 -0.57 1.52 12.98
N ALA A 247 -0.81 1.64 14.29
CA ALA A 247 -0.89 0.52 15.22
C ALA A 247 -2.24 -0.20 15.19
N TRP A 248 -3.21 0.27 14.41
CA TRP A 248 -4.58 -0.25 14.43
C TRP A 248 -4.64 -1.74 14.04
N ASP A 249 -3.89 -2.15 13.00
CA ASP A 249 -3.88 -3.53 12.52
C ASP A 249 -3.06 -4.50 13.39
N ALA A 250 -2.31 -3.96 14.35
CA ALA A 250 -1.49 -4.71 15.31
C ALA A 250 -2.32 -5.25 16.48
N GLY A 251 -3.35 -4.52 16.92
CA GLY A 251 -4.14 -4.86 18.10
C GLY A 251 -5.61 -4.55 17.94
N PRO A 252 -6.03 -3.27 17.91
CA PRO A 252 -7.43 -2.91 18.05
C PRO A 252 -8.35 -3.47 16.95
N LEU A 253 -7.84 -3.71 15.72
CA LEU A 253 -8.59 -4.40 14.66
C LEU A 253 -8.97 -5.85 15.02
N LEU A 254 -8.24 -6.48 15.93
CA LEU A 254 -8.41 -7.88 16.32
C LEU A 254 -9.39 -8.07 17.50
N GLU A 255 -9.55 -7.05 18.35
CA GLU A 255 -10.27 -7.17 19.63
C GLU A 255 -11.79 -7.16 19.45
N THR A 256 -12.36 -6.06 18.94
CA THR A 256 -13.81 -5.94 18.70
C THR A 256 -14.13 -5.01 17.54
N PRO A 257 -15.24 -5.20 16.80
CA PRO A 257 -15.67 -4.25 15.76
C PRO A 257 -15.90 -2.82 16.28
N SER A 258 -16.08 -2.64 17.60
CA SER A 258 -16.26 -1.34 18.27
C SER A 258 -14.95 -0.64 18.64
N SER A 259 -13.80 -1.33 18.68
CA SER A 259 -12.50 -0.72 18.95
C SER A 259 -11.93 -0.13 17.67
N PHE A 260 -12.52 0.98 17.25
CA PHE A 260 -12.12 1.72 16.06
C PHE A 260 -11.49 3.06 16.48
N PRO A 261 -10.17 3.24 16.32
CA PRO A 261 -9.51 4.45 16.79
C PRO A 261 -9.91 5.66 15.92
N PRO A 262 -10.25 6.82 16.51
CA PRO A 262 -10.60 8.03 15.75
C PRO A 262 -9.53 8.41 14.73
N GLN A 263 -8.25 8.21 15.05
CA GLN A 263 -7.15 8.47 14.12
C GLN A 263 -7.18 7.56 12.88
N ALA A 264 -7.72 6.34 12.94
CA ALA A 264 -7.85 5.51 11.73
C ALA A 264 -8.89 6.08 10.75
N PHE A 265 -9.96 6.70 11.26
CA PHE A 265 -10.89 7.43 10.41
C PHE A 265 -10.22 8.66 9.81
N ALA A 266 -9.59 9.49 10.64
CA ALA A 266 -8.93 10.71 10.20
C ALA A 266 -7.82 10.43 9.17
N CYS A 267 -7.03 9.37 9.38
CA CYS A 267 -6.01 8.92 8.44
C CYS A 267 -6.63 8.43 7.12
N ALA A 268 -7.72 7.67 7.16
CA ALA A 268 -8.42 7.27 5.94
C ALA A 268 -9.06 8.44 5.19
N SER A 269 -9.61 9.43 5.90
CA SER A 269 -10.10 10.68 5.30
C SER A 269 -8.97 11.48 4.67
N LEU A 270 -7.82 11.63 5.34
CA LEU A 270 -6.62 12.27 4.77
C LEU A 270 -6.15 11.56 3.48
N ILE A 271 -6.05 10.24 3.51
CA ILE A 271 -5.70 9.44 2.33
C ILE A 271 -6.78 9.64 1.25
N GLY A 272 -8.04 9.71 1.65
CA GLY A 272 -9.17 9.97 0.77
C GLY A 272 -9.11 11.33 0.09
N ASP A 273 -8.72 12.38 0.82
CA ASP A 273 -8.52 13.72 0.29
C ASP A 273 -7.40 13.73 -0.76
N GLY A 274 -6.28 13.05 -0.49
CA GLY A 274 -5.20 12.86 -1.47
C GLY A 274 -5.68 12.13 -2.74
N LEU A 275 -6.49 11.08 -2.59
CA LEU A 275 -7.06 10.35 -3.72
C LEU A 275 -8.11 11.17 -4.48
N ALA A 276 -8.89 12.00 -3.79
CA ALA A 276 -9.85 12.93 -4.38
C ALA A 276 -9.18 13.97 -5.28
N LEU A 277 -8.08 14.58 -4.79
CA LEU A 277 -7.25 15.49 -5.57
C LEU A 277 -6.75 14.82 -6.86
N CYS A 278 -6.24 13.59 -6.74
CA CYS A 278 -5.77 12.81 -7.89
C CYS A 278 -6.91 12.46 -8.86
N MET A 279 -8.06 12.02 -8.35
CA MET A 279 -9.23 11.67 -9.16
C MET A 279 -9.72 12.84 -10.00
N ARG A 280 -9.76 14.03 -9.40
CA ARG A 280 -10.11 15.27 -10.10
C ARG A 280 -9.17 15.55 -11.26
N GLN A 281 -7.86 15.40 -11.05
CA GLN A 281 -6.87 15.58 -12.13
C GLN A 281 -6.98 14.51 -13.22
N ILE A 282 -7.16 13.24 -12.85
CA ILE A 282 -7.38 12.14 -13.80
C ILE A 282 -8.60 12.42 -14.68
N ARG A 283 -9.71 12.87 -14.07
CA ARG A 283 -10.94 13.20 -14.80
C ARG A 283 -10.72 14.37 -15.76
N LEU A 284 -10.10 15.46 -15.31
CA LEU A 284 -9.77 16.60 -16.17
C LEU A 284 -8.89 16.19 -17.34
N ALA A 285 -7.83 15.40 -17.09
CA ALA A 285 -6.95 14.90 -18.12
C ALA A 285 -7.68 13.99 -19.13
N THR A 286 -8.59 13.15 -18.64
CA THR A 286 -9.46 12.30 -19.48
C THR A 286 -10.41 13.15 -20.34
N MET A 287 -10.96 14.24 -19.79
CA MET A 287 -11.82 15.18 -20.53
C MET A 287 -11.05 15.92 -21.64
N THR A 288 -9.80 16.32 -21.36
CA THR A 288 -8.92 16.95 -22.35
C THR A 288 -8.58 15.98 -23.48
N LEU A 289 -8.22 14.74 -23.15
CA LEU A 289 -7.99 13.70 -24.16
C LEU A 289 -9.23 13.44 -25.02
N ALA A 290 -10.42 13.43 -24.43
CA ALA A 290 -11.67 13.32 -25.16
C ALA A 290 -11.89 14.51 -26.10
N GLN A 291 -11.57 15.73 -25.66
CA GLN A 291 -11.65 16.94 -26.49
C GLN A 291 -10.71 16.86 -27.71
N GLU A 292 -9.46 16.45 -27.51
CA GLU A 292 -8.45 16.31 -28.58
C GLU A 292 -8.89 15.29 -29.64
N ARG A 293 -9.53 14.22 -29.19
CA ARG A 293 -10.15 13.20 -30.05
C ARG A 293 -11.50 13.59 -30.63
N ARG A 294 -11.98 14.81 -30.36
CA ARG A 294 -13.30 15.33 -30.78
C ARG A 294 -14.47 14.48 -30.29
N ASP A 295 -14.30 13.73 -29.19
CA ASP A 295 -15.37 13.00 -28.52
C ASP A 295 -16.06 13.91 -27.49
N GLN A 296 -16.88 14.82 -28.01
CA GLN A 296 -17.65 15.75 -27.18
C GLN A 296 -18.65 15.02 -26.26
N SER A 297 -19.10 13.83 -26.65
CA SER A 297 -20.06 13.04 -25.86
C SER A 297 -19.44 12.55 -24.55
N THR A 298 -18.23 11.99 -24.62
CA THR A 298 -17.47 11.54 -23.45
C THR A 298 -17.05 12.73 -22.60
N LYS A 299 -16.56 13.83 -23.22
CA LYS A 299 -16.24 15.05 -22.49
C LYS A 299 -17.43 15.59 -21.70
N SER A 300 -18.59 15.70 -22.34
CA SER A 300 -19.81 16.18 -21.68
C SER A 300 -20.31 15.22 -20.60
N ALA A 301 -20.24 13.91 -20.82
CA ALA A 301 -20.62 12.91 -19.82
C ALA A 301 -19.72 12.97 -18.57
N LEU A 302 -18.41 13.07 -18.77
CA LEU A 302 -17.45 13.25 -17.68
C LEU A 302 -17.61 14.60 -16.98
N GLY A 303 -17.91 15.68 -17.72
CA GLY A 303 -18.17 17.00 -17.14
C GLY A 303 -19.44 17.03 -16.29
N ALA A 304 -20.46 16.25 -16.66
CA ALA A 304 -21.75 16.18 -15.96
C ALA A 304 -21.77 15.18 -14.79
N LEU A 305 -20.67 14.46 -14.53
CA LEU A 305 -20.55 13.58 -13.39
C LEU A 305 -20.75 14.37 -12.09
N LYS A 306 -21.80 14.00 -11.35
CA LYS A 306 -22.01 14.43 -9.97
C LYS A 306 -21.29 13.43 -9.07
N ASP A 307 -20.10 13.81 -8.62
CA ASP A 307 -19.33 13.09 -7.62
C ASP A 307 -18.92 14.06 -6.53
N THR A 308 -18.60 13.57 -5.33
CA THR A 308 -18.20 14.40 -4.19
C THR A 308 -16.89 15.16 -4.44
N TYR A 309 -16.14 14.86 -5.50
CA TYR A 309 -14.78 15.34 -5.75
C TYR A 309 -14.71 16.44 -6.82
N SER A 310 -15.85 16.77 -7.40
CA SER A 310 -16.03 17.82 -8.39
C SER A 310 -15.90 19.20 -7.78
N GLU A 311 -15.70 20.20 -8.64
CA GLU A 311 -15.89 21.61 -8.27
C GLU A 311 -17.39 21.83 -7.97
N PRO A 312 -17.76 22.46 -6.85
CA PRO A 312 -19.17 22.69 -6.55
C PRO A 312 -19.78 23.59 -7.64
N SER A 313 -20.94 23.20 -8.16
CA SER A 313 -21.68 24.05 -9.10
C SER A 313 -22.20 25.31 -8.40
N GLU A 314 -22.40 26.42 -9.13
CA GLU A 314 -22.98 27.65 -8.55
C GLU A 314 -24.32 27.40 -7.83
N ALA A 315 -25.09 26.43 -8.31
CA ALA A 315 -26.34 26.01 -7.71
C ALA A 315 -26.13 25.25 -6.38
N GLU A 316 -25.09 24.42 -6.28
CA GLU A 316 -24.71 23.73 -5.04
C GLU A 316 -24.15 24.71 -4.01
N VAL A 317 -23.29 25.64 -4.42
CA VAL A 317 -22.78 26.71 -3.54
C VAL A 317 -23.92 27.57 -2.99
N ARG A 318 -24.93 27.89 -3.82
CA ARG A 318 -26.11 28.64 -3.37
C ARG A 318 -27.00 27.80 -2.44
N ALA A 319 -27.24 26.53 -2.77
CA ALA A 319 -28.05 25.63 -1.94
C ALA A 319 -27.39 25.30 -0.59
N ASP A 320 -26.06 25.22 -0.52
CA ASP A 320 -25.34 24.94 0.72
C ASP A 320 -25.34 26.15 1.68
N LYS A 321 -25.33 27.37 1.14
CA LYS A 321 -25.54 28.61 1.91
C LYS A 321 -26.95 28.73 2.49
N GLU A 322 -27.91 28.01 1.93
CA GLU A 322 -29.32 28.02 2.34
C GLU A 322 -29.71 26.80 3.21
N ARG A 323 -28.79 25.84 3.44
CA ARG A 323 -29.05 24.62 4.24
C ARG A 323 -28.84 24.85 5.74
N ASP A 324 -29.81 24.40 6.54
CA ASP A 324 -29.75 24.40 8.00
C ASP A 324 -28.62 23.46 8.51
N PRO A 325 -27.75 23.87 9.46
CA PRO A 325 -26.67 23.04 9.99
C PRO A 325 -27.10 21.65 10.50
N ILE A 326 -28.37 21.50 10.93
CA ILE A 326 -28.92 20.23 11.40
C ILE A 326 -29.11 19.23 10.24
N ASP A 327 -29.45 19.71 9.05
CA ASP A 327 -29.60 18.86 7.85
C ASP A 327 -28.24 18.40 7.30
N LYS A 328 -27.16 19.15 7.54
CA LYS A 328 -25.78 18.73 7.20
C LYS A 328 -25.34 17.50 8.00
N ALA A 329 -25.83 17.34 9.24
CA ALA A 329 -25.52 16.19 10.09
C ALA A 329 -26.37 14.93 9.77
N PHE A 330 -27.48 15.08 9.04
CA PHE A 330 -28.50 14.01 8.88
C PHE A 330 -28.32 13.12 7.64
N VAL A 331 -27.32 13.38 6.78
CA VAL A 331 -27.01 12.58 5.58
C VAL A 331 -26.50 11.16 5.93
N GLY A 332 -26.16 10.89 7.20
CA GLY A 332 -25.57 9.64 7.68
C GLY A 332 -26.52 8.49 8.04
N SER A 333 -27.83 8.57 7.78
CA SER A 333 -28.78 7.52 8.20
C SER A 333 -29.26 6.60 7.06
N ASN A 334 -28.38 6.22 6.14
CA ASN A 334 -28.74 5.19 5.17
C ASN A 334 -28.83 3.82 5.88
N LYS A 335 -30.07 3.37 6.13
CA LYS A 335 -30.42 2.05 6.71
C LYS A 335 -29.97 0.85 5.87
N TYR A 336 -29.35 1.07 4.71
CA TYR A 336 -28.90 0.02 3.80
C TYR A 336 -27.43 -0.29 4.02
N GLU A 337 -27.11 -1.57 4.14
CA GLU A 337 -25.73 -2.03 4.15
C GLU A 337 -25.07 -1.70 2.80
N LEU A 338 -23.99 -0.92 2.85
CA LEU A 338 -23.17 -0.55 1.70
C LEU A 338 -22.57 -1.82 1.09
N ALA A 339 -22.74 -2.00 -0.21
CA ALA A 339 -22.10 -3.07 -0.96
C ALA A 339 -20.58 -2.84 -0.92
N THR A 340 -19.86 -3.84 -0.43
CA THR A 340 -18.39 -3.79 -0.29
C THR A 340 -17.77 -4.87 -1.16
N PRO A 341 -16.52 -4.70 -1.61
CA PRO A 341 -15.82 -5.74 -2.33
C PRO A 341 -15.78 -7.04 -1.50
N PRO A 342 -16.00 -8.22 -2.12
CA PRO A 342 -15.90 -9.49 -1.42
C PRO A 342 -14.46 -9.70 -0.94
N LEU A 343 -14.26 -10.56 0.07
CA LEU A 343 -12.92 -10.86 0.61
C LEU A 343 -11.94 -11.32 -0.48
N ALA A 344 -12.41 -12.06 -1.49
CA ALA A 344 -11.62 -12.47 -2.65
C ALA A 344 -10.99 -11.28 -3.42
N ALA A 345 -11.58 -10.09 -3.32
CA ALA A 345 -11.04 -8.88 -3.93
C ALA A 345 -10.01 -8.15 -3.05
N LEU A 346 -9.93 -8.49 -1.76
CA LEU A 346 -9.15 -7.78 -0.75
C LEU A 346 -7.90 -8.55 -0.30
N ILE A 347 -7.93 -9.88 -0.34
CA ILE A 347 -6.83 -10.77 0.06
C ILE A 347 -5.61 -10.69 -0.88
N PRO A 348 -4.41 -11.06 -0.42
CA PRO A 348 -3.20 -11.06 -1.25
C PRO A 348 -3.26 -12.11 -2.36
N LEU A 349 -2.51 -11.88 -3.43
CA LEU A 349 -2.45 -12.78 -4.60
C LEU A 349 -1.53 -13.98 -4.36
N LEU A 350 -1.81 -14.75 -3.30
CA LEU A 350 -1.15 -16.04 -3.05
C LEU A 350 -1.92 -17.20 -3.69
N PRO A 351 -1.23 -18.29 -4.11
CA PRO A 351 -1.85 -19.46 -4.74
C PRO A 351 -3.04 -20.04 -3.99
N GLU A 352 -2.95 -20.12 -2.66
CA GLU A 352 -4.00 -20.69 -1.80
C GLU A 352 -5.03 -19.65 -1.31
N GLU A 353 -4.85 -18.37 -1.66
CA GLU A 353 -5.69 -17.25 -1.23
C GLU A 353 -6.33 -16.54 -2.44
N GLY A 354 -5.85 -15.35 -2.80
CA GLY A 354 -6.40 -14.52 -3.88
C GLY A 354 -6.28 -15.12 -5.28
N LEU A 355 -5.39 -16.10 -5.46
CA LEU A 355 -5.26 -16.87 -6.71
C LEU A 355 -5.89 -18.26 -6.62
N SER A 356 -6.54 -18.59 -5.49
CA SER A 356 -7.29 -19.84 -5.38
C SER A 356 -8.41 -19.90 -6.42
N GLN A 357 -8.76 -21.11 -6.86
CA GLN A 357 -9.83 -21.31 -7.83
C GLN A 357 -11.17 -20.71 -7.37
N GLY A 358 -11.44 -20.73 -6.05
CA GLY A 358 -12.62 -20.10 -5.47
C GLY A 358 -12.61 -18.58 -5.61
N ALA A 359 -11.48 -17.94 -5.25
CA ALA A 359 -11.33 -16.49 -5.37
C ALA A 359 -11.38 -16.03 -6.83
N LEU A 360 -10.67 -16.71 -7.74
CA LEU A 360 -10.68 -16.39 -9.16
C LEU A 360 -12.07 -16.51 -9.77
N ARG A 361 -12.83 -17.56 -9.45
CA ARG A 361 -14.22 -17.70 -9.92
C ARG A 361 -15.12 -16.57 -9.40
N ALA A 362 -14.96 -16.18 -8.14
CA ALA A 362 -15.72 -15.06 -7.58
C ALA A 362 -15.41 -13.76 -8.35
N LEU A 363 -14.13 -13.45 -8.57
CA LEU A 363 -13.71 -12.27 -9.33
C LEU A 363 -14.17 -12.32 -10.79
N GLN A 364 -14.08 -13.47 -11.45
CA GLN A 364 -14.55 -13.68 -12.82
C GLN A 364 -16.05 -13.47 -12.96
N ASN A 365 -16.84 -13.94 -11.99
CA ASN A 365 -18.30 -13.74 -12.00
C ASN A 365 -18.66 -12.25 -11.90
N GLU A 366 -18.00 -11.48 -11.03
CA GLU A 366 -18.23 -10.04 -10.92
C GLU A 366 -17.71 -9.30 -12.16
N ALA A 367 -16.52 -9.64 -12.66
CA ALA A 367 -15.98 -9.07 -13.89
C ALA A 367 -16.89 -9.30 -15.10
N PHE A 368 -17.48 -10.49 -15.22
CA PHE A 368 -18.47 -10.78 -16.25
C PHE A 368 -19.67 -9.84 -16.13
N LYS A 369 -20.22 -9.62 -14.92
CA LYS A 369 -21.32 -8.66 -14.72
C LYS A 369 -20.92 -7.25 -15.15
N TYR A 370 -19.71 -6.79 -14.80
CA TYR A 370 -19.20 -5.49 -15.22
C TYR A 370 -19.20 -5.36 -16.75
N GLU A 371 -18.62 -6.33 -17.45
CA GLU A 371 -18.53 -6.33 -18.92
C GLU A 371 -19.91 -6.37 -19.59
N GLN A 372 -20.89 -7.06 -19.00
CA GLN A 372 -22.28 -7.05 -19.47
C GLN A 372 -22.94 -5.68 -19.26
N LEU A 373 -22.70 -5.05 -18.11
CA LEU A 373 -23.23 -3.72 -17.79
C LEU A 373 -22.68 -2.66 -18.75
N LEU A 374 -21.39 -2.73 -19.10
CA LEU A 374 -20.79 -1.82 -20.10
C LEU A 374 -21.41 -1.96 -21.50
N LYS A 375 -21.99 -3.13 -21.81
CA LYS A 375 -22.72 -3.39 -23.07
C LYS A 375 -24.21 -3.01 -22.99
N GLY A 376 -24.66 -2.46 -21.86
CA GLY A 376 -26.05 -2.10 -21.61
C GLY A 376 -26.96 -3.26 -21.21
N PHE A 377 -26.40 -4.45 -20.97
CA PHE A 377 -27.17 -5.60 -20.50
C PHE A 377 -27.41 -5.53 -18.99
N ARG A 378 -28.48 -6.18 -18.53
CA ARG A 378 -28.84 -6.29 -17.11
C ARG A 378 -28.68 -7.74 -16.66
N PRO A 379 -27.48 -8.18 -16.25
CA PRO A 379 -27.20 -9.59 -15.97
C PRO A 379 -28.06 -10.18 -14.83
N ALA A 380 -28.54 -9.33 -13.90
CA ALA A 380 -29.46 -9.73 -12.83
C ALA A 380 -30.93 -9.37 -13.12
N GLY A 381 -31.27 -8.94 -14.35
CA GLY A 381 -32.61 -8.45 -14.69
C GLY A 381 -33.00 -7.10 -14.06
N ARG A 382 -32.08 -6.47 -13.30
CA ARG A 382 -32.29 -5.20 -12.60
C ARG A 382 -31.14 -4.23 -12.83
N LEU A 383 -31.36 -2.96 -12.47
CA LEU A 383 -30.30 -1.98 -12.29
C LEU A 383 -29.55 -2.26 -10.99
N TYR A 384 -28.28 -1.88 -10.96
CA TYR A 384 -27.43 -1.93 -9.77
C TYR A 384 -27.42 -0.55 -9.11
N ARG A 385 -27.36 -0.53 -7.79
CA ARG A 385 -27.05 0.68 -7.04
C ARG A 385 -25.61 1.10 -7.30
N ASP A 386 -25.27 2.37 -7.06
CA ASP A 386 -23.93 2.90 -7.32
C ASP A 386 -22.85 2.17 -6.49
N ASP A 387 -23.15 1.82 -5.24
CA ASP A 387 -22.26 1.07 -4.37
C ASP A 387 -22.05 -0.37 -4.87
N GLU A 388 -23.11 -1.04 -5.33
CA GLU A 388 -23.00 -2.36 -5.95
C GLU A 388 -22.18 -2.31 -7.23
N PHE A 389 -22.43 -1.32 -8.09
CA PHE A 389 -21.69 -1.15 -9.34
C PHE A 389 -20.20 -0.89 -9.09
N THR A 390 -19.90 -0.08 -8.08
CA THR A 390 -18.55 0.21 -7.62
C THR A 390 -17.84 -1.03 -7.11
N SER A 391 -18.52 -1.86 -6.31
CA SER A 391 -17.98 -3.15 -5.84
C SER A 391 -17.70 -4.13 -7.00
N ILE A 392 -18.59 -4.19 -7.99
CA ILE A 392 -18.40 -5.00 -9.20
C ILE A 392 -17.18 -4.50 -10.01
N TYR A 393 -17.06 -3.19 -10.22
CA TYR A 393 -15.90 -2.58 -10.88
C TYR A 393 -14.59 -2.86 -10.14
N PHE A 394 -14.61 -2.76 -8.80
CA PHE A 394 -13.47 -3.10 -7.96
C PHE A 394 -12.99 -4.53 -8.20
N CYS A 395 -13.93 -5.49 -8.25
CA CYS A 395 -13.61 -6.89 -8.56
C CYS A 395 -13.03 -7.06 -9.96
N TRP A 396 -13.55 -6.34 -10.95
CA TRP A 396 -13.01 -6.35 -12.31
C TRP A 396 -11.57 -5.84 -12.37
N LYS A 397 -11.24 -4.74 -11.68
CA LYS A 397 -9.85 -4.26 -11.55
C LYS A 397 -8.97 -5.30 -10.85
N ARG A 398 -9.45 -5.88 -9.75
CA ARG A 398 -8.70 -6.92 -9.03
C ARG A 398 -8.41 -8.15 -9.88
N LEU A 399 -9.37 -8.59 -10.71
CA LEU A 399 -9.17 -9.71 -11.62
C LEU A 399 -8.02 -9.45 -12.61
N ARG A 400 -7.82 -8.19 -13.03
CA ARG A 400 -6.68 -7.84 -13.90
C ARG A 400 -5.34 -8.09 -13.19
N SER A 401 -5.21 -7.65 -11.93
CA SER A 401 -4.01 -7.94 -11.14
C SER A 401 -3.82 -9.45 -10.94
N ALA A 402 -4.90 -10.19 -10.66
CA ALA A 402 -4.84 -11.64 -10.50
C ALA A 402 -4.38 -12.36 -11.78
N ARG A 403 -4.87 -11.95 -12.95
CA ARG A 403 -4.42 -12.50 -14.25
C ARG A 403 -2.94 -12.27 -14.50
N TRP A 404 -2.44 -11.08 -14.14
CA TRP A 404 -1.01 -10.76 -14.27
C TRP A 404 -0.14 -11.54 -13.30
N ALA A 405 -0.55 -11.70 -12.05
CA ALA A 405 0.17 -12.54 -11.09
C ALA A 405 0.23 -14.01 -11.55
N ILE A 406 -0.84 -14.54 -12.16
CA ILE A 406 -0.82 -15.89 -12.77
C ILE A 406 0.18 -15.94 -13.93
N SER A 407 0.18 -14.95 -14.81
CA SER A 407 1.14 -14.87 -15.92
C SER A 407 2.58 -14.84 -15.39
N ALA A 408 2.86 -14.03 -14.37
CA ALA A 408 4.18 -13.93 -13.75
C ALA A 408 4.62 -15.27 -13.13
N LEU A 409 3.69 -16.00 -12.48
CA LEU A 409 3.97 -17.35 -11.96
C LEU A 409 4.27 -18.36 -13.07
N ASP A 410 3.56 -18.27 -14.20
CA ASP A 410 3.81 -19.14 -15.35
C ASP A 410 5.14 -18.80 -16.03
N ASP A 411 5.50 -17.52 -16.12
CA ASP A 411 6.80 -17.06 -16.62
C ASP A 411 7.96 -17.50 -15.69
N GLU A 412 7.79 -17.37 -14.37
CA GLU A 412 8.76 -17.85 -13.38
C GLU A 412 8.90 -19.38 -13.44
N ARG A 413 7.80 -20.11 -13.63
CA ARG A 413 7.85 -21.57 -13.85
C ARG A 413 8.61 -21.92 -15.12
N ALA A 414 8.39 -21.18 -16.21
CA ALA A 414 9.10 -21.40 -17.46
C ALA A 414 10.61 -21.10 -17.31
N LEU A 415 10.98 -20.07 -16.54
CA LEU A 415 12.37 -19.67 -16.30
C LEU A 415 13.11 -20.65 -15.38
N LEU A 416 12.49 -21.09 -14.28
CA LEU A 416 13.12 -21.93 -13.27
C LEU A 416 13.03 -23.43 -13.59
N GLY A 417 12.09 -23.85 -14.44
CA GLY A 417 11.92 -25.26 -14.81
C GLY A 417 11.66 -26.15 -13.59
N ASP A 418 12.49 -27.18 -13.41
CA ASP A 418 12.38 -28.13 -12.29
C ASP A 418 12.70 -27.50 -10.92
N GLU A 419 13.35 -26.33 -10.89
CA GLU A 419 13.63 -25.59 -9.65
C GLU A 419 12.43 -24.74 -9.18
N PHE A 420 11.39 -24.60 -10.02
CA PHE A 420 10.18 -23.87 -9.64
C PHE A 420 9.45 -24.59 -8.51
N ASN A 421 9.37 -23.94 -7.34
CA ASN A 421 8.72 -24.50 -6.17
C ASN A 421 7.62 -23.56 -5.65
N LEU A 422 6.36 -23.94 -5.86
CA LEU A 422 5.20 -23.20 -5.35
C LEU A 422 5.14 -23.20 -3.82
N ASP A 423 5.58 -24.27 -3.17
CA ASP A 423 5.63 -24.37 -1.71
C ASP A 423 6.62 -23.37 -1.12
N SER A 424 7.62 -22.92 -1.90
CA SER A 424 8.53 -21.85 -1.49
C SER A 424 7.82 -20.51 -1.29
N LEU A 425 6.74 -20.23 -2.04
CA LEU A 425 5.93 -19.02 -1.89
C LEU A 425 5.06 -19.10 -0.63
N SER A 426 4.44 -20.24 -0.36
CA SER A 426 3.68 -20.47 0.88
C SER A 426 4.59 -20.43 2.12
N GLY A 427 5.80 -20.99 2.01
CA GLY A 427 6.84 -20.90 3.02
C GLY A 427 7.26 -19.46 3.28
N ARG A 428 7.51 -18.67 2.22
CA ARG A 428 7.77 -17.23 2.33
C ARG A 428 6.61 -16.53 3.02
N ALA A 429 5.37 -16.69 2.56
CA ALA A 429 4.19 -16.05 3.16
C ALA A 429 4.10 -16.28 4.68
N THR A 430 4.44 -17.50 5.13
CA THR A 430 4.50 -17.83 6.56
C THR A 430 5.56 -17.00 7.30
N LYS A 431 6.76 -16.84 6.74
CA LYS A 431 7.81 -15.97 7.33
C LYS A 431 7.33 -14.53 7.48
N TRP A 432 6.71 -13.99 6.42
CA TRP A 432 6.15 -12.64 6.42
C TRP A 432 5.09 -12.46 7.50
N VAL A 433 4.16 -13.41 7.62
CA VAL A 433 3.14 -13.39 8.67
C VAL A 433 3.81 -13.40 10.05
N VAL A 434 4.70 -14.36 10.32
CA VAL A 434 5.31 -14.53 11.63
C VAL A 434 6.10 -13.29 12.06
N VAL A 435 6.93 -12.73 11.19
CA VAL A 435 7.74 -11.53 11.52
C VAL A 435 6.85 -10.30 11.70
N THR A 436 5.87 -10.07 10.83
CA THR A 436 5.00 -8.90 10.94
C THR A 436 4.10 -8.96 12.17
N GLU A 437 3.60 -10.14 12.54
CA GLU A 437 2.84 -10.32 13.78
C GLU A 437 3.70 -10.08 15.02
N ILE A 438 4.96 -10.55 15.03
CA ILE A 438 5.87 -10.32 16.14
C ILE A 438 6.28 -8.85 16.26
N ALA A 439 6.57 -8.17 15.15
CA ALA A 439 6.83 -6.72 15.15
C ALA A 439 5.64 -5.94 15.73
N SER A 440 4.42 -6.29 15.30
CA SER A 440 3.17 -5.71 15.82
C SER A 440 2.89 -6.04 17.29
N LEU A 441 3.27 -7.22 17.78
CA LEU A 441 3.14 -7.54 19.20
C LEU A 441 4.19 -6.79 20.03
N ALA A 442 5.44 -6.73 19.54
CA ALA A 442 6.50 -5.98 20.17
C ALA A 442 6.13 -4.50 20.33
N SER A 443 5.55 -3.88 19.29
CA SER A 443 5.08 -2.48 19.39
C SER A 443 4.04 -2.28 20.50
N MET A 444 3.16 -3.25 20.75
CA MET A 444 2.17 -3.17 21.83
C MET A 444 2.76 -3.36 23.23
N TRP A 445 3.96 -3.95 23.35
CA TRP A 445 4.58 -4.28 24.63
C TRP A 445 5.70 -3.32 25.04
N ILE A 446 6.19 -2.51 24.11
CA ILE A 446 7.24 -1.52 24.35
C ILE A 446 6.62 -0.23 24.89
N GLU A 447 7.19 0.28 25.97
CA GLU A 447 6.72 1.51 26.63
C GLU A 447 7.18 2.78 25.92
N THR A 448 8.33 2.76 25.24
CA THR A 448 8.83 3.91 24.48
C THR A 448 7.96 4.15 23.25
N SER A 449 7.21 5.24 23.24
CA SER A 449 6.26 5.60 22.17
C SER A 449 6.87 5.58 20.77
N GLU A 450 8.08 6.10 20.61
CA GLU A 450 8.77 6.26 19.33
C GLU A 450 9.28 4.91 18.79
N ALA A 451 9.78 4.04 19.67
CA ALA A 451 10.15 2.69 19.29
C ALA A 451 8.91 1.82 19.00
N SER A 452 7.85 2.02 19.78
CA SER A 452 6.54 1.39 19.57
C SER A 452 5.97 1.77 18.21
N SER A 453 5.91 3.06 17.86
CA SER A 453 5.37 3.52 16.58
C SER A 453 6.22 3.05 15.40
N ALA A 454 7.55 3.03 15.54
CA ALA A 454 8.46 2.48 14.55
C ALA A 454 8.18 1.00 14.26
N LEU A 455 8.03 0.16 15.30
CA LEU A 455 7.72 -1.27 15.13
C LEU A 455 6.29 -1.52 14.65
N ALA A 456 5.34 -0.67 15.02
CA ALA A 456 3.98 -0.72 14.49
C ALA A 456 3.98 -0.47 12.97
N LEU A 457 4.70 0.56 12.51
CA LEU A 457 4.91 0.83 11.09
C LEU A 457 5.62 -0.33 10.40
N CYS A 458 6.64 -0.90 11.03
CA CYS A 458 7.31 -2.08 10.49
C CYS A 458 6.33 -3.23 10.26
N GLY A 459 5.44 -3.52 11.21
CA GLY A 459 4.42 -4.56 11.06
C GLY A 459 3.49 -4.32 9.86
N THR A 460 2.81 -3.17 9.82
CA THR A 460 1.83 -2.87 8.75
C THR A 460 2.48 -2.56 7.39
N GLY A 461 3.61 -1.86 7.40
CA GLY A 461 4.38 -1.51 6.20
C GLY A 461 4.97 -2.74 5.53
N THR A 462 5.52 -3.69 6.29
CA THR A 462 6.06 -4.94 5.74
C THR A 462 4.96 -5.80 5.10
N ARG A 463 3.75 -5.86 5.69
CA ARG A 463 2.59 -6.53 5.05
C ARG A 463 2.21 -5.84 3.74
N SER A 464 2.13 -4.51 3.77
CA SER A 464 1.78 -3.70 2.59
C SER A 464 2.79 -3.89 1.45
N ALA A 465 4.08 -3.83 1.77
CA ALA A 465 5.16 -4.03 0.81
C ALA A 465 5.10 -5.44 0.18
N TYR A 466 4.88 -6.47 1.00
CA TYR A 466 4.74 -7.84 0.50
C TYR A 466 3.54 -8.00 -0.44
N TRP A 467 2.39 -7.41 -0.09
CA TRP A 467 1.17 -7.51 -0.91
C TRP A 467 1.30 -6.76 -2.23
N LEU A 468 1.93 -5.58 -2.22
CA LEU A 468 2.24 -4.84 -3.45
C LEU A 468 3.26 -5.58 -4.32
N TRP A 469 4.24 -6.24 -3.71
CA TRP A 469 5.22 -7.05 -4.45
C TRP A 469 4.60 -8.26 -5.14
N LEU A 470 3.65 -8.94 -4.49
CA LEU A 470 2.85 -10.01 -5.12
C LEU A 470 2.03 -9.54 -6.33
N GLU A 471 1.87 -8.24 -6.49
CA GLU A 471 1.18 -7.59 -7.61
C GLU A 471 2.14 -6.96 -8.61
N ASP A 472 3.43 -7.27 -8.49
CA ASP A 472 4.48 -6.68 -9.32
C ASP A 472 4.47 -5.14 -9.30
N ASP A 473 4.12 -4.56 -8.14
CA ASP A 473 4.05 -3.11 -7.95
C ASP A 473 5.35 -2.58 -7.32
N ASP A 474 6.08 -1.72 -8.03
CA ASP A 474 7.34 -1.15 -7.54
C ASP A 474 7.17 -0.27 -6.31
N ARG A 475 5.96 0.22 -6.02
CA ARG A 475 5.65 0.94 -4.78
C ARG A 475 5.82 0.04 -3.54
N ALA A 476 5.92 -1.27 -3.70
CA ALA A 476 6.41 -2.15 -2.64
C ALA A 476 7.77 -1.70 -2.10
N MET A 477 8.70 -1.26 -2.97
CA MET A 477 10.03 -0.80 -2.59
C MET A 477 9.98 0.57 -1.88
N ALA A 478 9.03 1.42 -2.25
CA ALA A 478 8.75 2.66 -1.54
C ALA A 478 8.38 2.40 -0.07
N VAL A 479 7.43 1.49 0.16
CA VAL A 479 7.02 1.10 1.52
C VAL A 479 8.18 0.41 2.25
N LEU A 480 8.95 -0.42 1.55
CA LEU A 480 10.10 -1.10 2.12
C LEU A 480 11.20 -0.14 2.60
N ARG A 481 11.39 1.00 1.92
CA ARG A 481 12.27 2.09 2.39
C ARG A 481 11.85 2.57 3.77
N CYS A 482 10.56 2.83 3.96
CA CYS A 482 10.02 3.26 5.25
C CYS A 482 10.23 2.19 6.32
N VAL A 483 10.00 0.91 5.99
CA VAL A 483 10.29 -0.20 6.92
C VAL A 483 11.77 -0.21 7.31
N LEU A 484 12.70 -0.14 6.35
CA LEU A 484 14.14 -0.12 6.63
C LEU A 484 14.54 1.02 7.56
N GLU A 485 14.01 2.22 7.33
CA GLU A 485 14.19 3.37 8.21
C GLU A 485 13.66 3.09 9.63
N GLN A 486 12.43 2.59 9.74
CA GLN A 486 11.80 2.36 11.04
C GLN A 486 12.46 1.21 11.83
N VAL A 487 12.97 0.17 11.16
CA VAL A 487 13.80 -0.86 11.83
C VAL A 487 15.07 -0.23 12.38
N ALA A 488 15.74 0.63 11.60
CA ALA A 488 16.94 1.35 12.07
C ALA A 488 16.62 2.31 13.22
N ARG A 489 15.48 3.02 13.18
CA ARG A 489 14.98 3.88 14.25
C ARG A 489 14.70 3.09 15.53
N ALA A 490 13.98 1.98 15.45
CA ALA A 490 13.72 1.09 16.59
C ALA A 490 15.03 0.56 17.20
N ARG A 491 16.00 0.18 16.36
CA ARG A 491 17.33 -0.23 16.80
C ARG A 491 18.10 0.89 17.50
N ALA A 492 18.03 2.10 16.96
CA ALA A 492 18.68 3.27 17.55
C ALA A 492 18.11 3.59 18.94
N TRP A 493 16.79 3.50 19.12
CA TRP A 493 16.15 3.65 20.42
C TRP A 493 16.58 2.59 21.43
N ARG A 494 16.69 1.33 21.00
CA ARG A 494 17.16 0.24 21.87
C ARG A 494 18.61 0.39 22.31
N LEU A 495 19.50 0.75 21.39
CA LEU A 495 20.94 0.76 21.64
C LEU A 495 21.46 2.10 22.19
N LYS A 496 20.84 3.21 21.78
CA LYS A 496 21.36 4.58 21.98
C LYS A 496 20.20 5.59 22.19
N PRO A 497 19.34 5.42 23.22
CA PRO A 497 18.12 6.22 23.40
C PRO A 497 18.37 7.73 23.46
N GLU A 498 19.42 8.19 24.16
CA GLU A 498 19.77 9.62 24.26
C GLU A 498 20.25 10.24 22.93
N LYS A 499 20.74 9.43 22.00
CA LYS A 499 21.06 9.89 20.64
C LYS A 499 19.84 9.83 19.73
N ALA A 500 19.00 8.81 19.91
CA ALA A 500 17.74 8.68 19.18
C ALA A 500 16.82 9.86 19.47
N ARG A 501 16.64 10.24 20.74
CA ARG A 501 15.87 11.42 21.16
C ARG A 501 16.33 12.70 20.44
N ARG A 502 17.64 12.93 20.37
CA ARG A 502 18.21 14.09 19.63
C ARG A 502 17.94 14.07 18.13
N LEU A 503 17.78 12.89 17.53
CA LEU A 503 17.37 12.78 16.13
C LEU A 503 15.87 13.03 15.96
N GLU A 504 15.02 12.59 16.89
CA GLU A 504 13.58 12.94 16.86
C GLU A 504 13.37 14.46 16.96
N ASP A 505 14.09 15.11 17.88
CA ASP A 505 13.97 16.56 18.11
C ASP A 505 14.47 17.41 16.93
N ARG A 506 15.10 16.79 15.93
CA ARG A 506 15.68 17.47 14.77
C ARG A 506 14.75 17.30 13.55
N PRO A 507 14.13 18.38 13.05
CA PRO A 507 13.24 18.31 11.89
C PRO A 507 13.94 17.77 10.63
N GLN A 508 15.22 18.14 10.44
CA GLN A 508 15.99 17.76 9.26
C GLN A 508 16.55 16.32 9.33
N THR A 509 16.12 15.49 10.28
CA THR A 509 16.53 14.09 10.38
C THR A 509 16.05 13.31 9.16
N ARG A 510 17.00 12.66 8.50
CA ARG A 510 16.78 11.86 7.29
C ARG A 510 16.90 10.37 7.58
N PRO A 511 16.36 9.49 6.71
CA PRO A 511 16.48 8.04 6.87
C PRO A 511 17.93 7.54 7.06
N ARG A 512 18.89 8.20 6.40
CA ARG A 512 20.33 7.89 6.52
C ARG A 512 20.87 8.10 7.93
N ASP A 513 20.34 9.07 8.68
CA ASP A 513 20.82 9.43 10.01
C ASP A 513 20.43 8.31 11.00
N TRP A 514 19.24 7.72 10.81
CA TRP A 514 18.81 6.53 11.54
C TRP A 514 19.67 5.30 11.21
N LEU A 515 19.95 5.06 9.93
CA LEU A 515 20.85 3.97 9.51
C LEU A 515 22.25 4.12 10.12
N GLU A 516 22.80 5.33 10.13
CA GLU A 516 24.10 5.59 10.74
C GLU A 516 24.07 5.35 12.26
N LEU A 517 23.06 5.89 12.95
CA LEU A 517 22.94 5.71 14.40
C LEU A 517 22.73 4.24 14.79
N ALA A 518 21.99 3.47 13.98
CA ALA A 518 21.77 2.04 14.12
C ALA A 518 23.03 1.18 13.88
N GLY A 519 24.09 1.76 13.31
CA GLY A 519 25.31 1.05 12.90
C GLY A 519 25.20 0.37 11.53
N TRP A 520 24.22 0.77 10.72
CA TRP A 520 23.90 0.21 9.40
C TRP A 520 24.14 1.19 8.26
N ARG A 521 25.11 2.10 8.42
CA ARG A 521 25.56 3.00 7.33
C ARG A 521 25.88 2.25 6.03
N ARG A 522 26.37 1.00 6.13
CA ARG A 522 26.64 0.15 4.97
C ARG A 522 25.41 -0.14 4.09
N LEU A 523 24.19 0.06 4.58
CA LEU A 523 22.94 -0.06 3.83
C LEU A 523 22.56 1.20 3.03
N THR A 524 23.38 2.26 3.01
CA THR A 524 23.11 3.45 2.17
C THR A 524 22.80 3.13 0.71
N PRO A 525 23.49 2.19 0.02
CA PRO A 525 23.18 1.84 -1.37
C PRO A 525 21.79 1.22 -1.53
N LEU A 526 21.40 0.35 -0.60
CA LEU A 526 20.03 -0.19 -0.55
C LEU A 526 19.02 0.94 -0.32
N ASN A 527 19.25 1.80 0.66
CA ASN A 527 18.37 2.94 0.94
C ASN A 527 18.26 3.91 -0.25
N LYS A 528 19.34 4.11 -1.01
CA LYS A 528 19.35 4.89 -2.24
C LYS A 528 18.47 4.25 -3.32
N ALA A 529 18.63 2.95 -3.56
CA ALA A 529 17.81 2.22 -4.53
C ALA A 529 16.32 2.25 -4.16
N LEU A 530 15.98 1.94 -2.90
CA LEU A 530 14.60 2.01 -2.39
C LEU A 530 14.05 3.45 -2.43
N GLY A 531 14.94 4.43 -2.23
CA GLY A 531 14.67 5.87 -2.33
C GLY A 531 14.04 6.30 -3.64
N GLU A 532 14.55 5.78 -4.76
CA GLU A 532 14.07 6.13 -6.09
C GLU A 532 12.62 5.69 -6.34
N PHE A 533 12.20 4.57 -5.75
CA PHE A 533 10.81 4.09 -5.87
C PHE A 533 9.83 4.85 -4.99
N ALA A 534 10.33 5.53 -3.94
CA ALA A 534 9.49 6.28 -3.01
C ALA A 534 8.85 7.53 -3.64
N HIS A 535 9.40 7.99 -4.77
CA HIS A 535 8.93 9.18 -5.43
C HIS A 535 8.65 8.96 -6.92
N THR A 536 7.77 9.80 -7.47
CA THR A 536 7.54 9.91 -8.93
C THR A 536 7.96 11.27 -9.44
N LEU A 537 9.25 11.56 -9.33
CA LEU A 537 9.81 12.81 -9.81
C LEU A 537 10.23 12.70 -11.28
N ARG A 538 10.38 13.86 -11.93
CA ARG A 538 10.88 13.95 -13.31
C ARG A 538 12.26 13.30 -13.47
N ASP A 539 13.06 13.34 -12.42
CA ASP A 539 14.42 12.84 -12.33
C ASP A 539 14.52 11.44 -11.69
N SER A 540 13.40 10.76 -11.43
CA SER A 540 13.41 9.41 -10.87
C SER A 540 14.06 8.38 -11.82
N ARG A 541 14.96 7.56 -11.26
CA ARG A 541 15.82 6.60 -11.98
C ARG A 541 15.50 5.15 -11.62
N TRP A 542 14.24 4.75 -11.80
CA TRP A 542 13.77 3.41 -11.44
C TRP A 542 14.50 2.30 -12.20
N GLY A 543 14.90 2.51 -13.45
CA GLY A 543 15.70 1.54 -14.19
C GLY A 543 17.04 1.25 -13.51
N GLY A 544 17.81 2.29 -13.20
CA GLY A 544 19.06 2.15 -12.46
C GLY A 544 18.87 1.62 -11.04
N ALA A 545 17.78 2.01 -10.36
CA ALA A 545 17.45 1.46 -9.05
C ALA A 545 17.19 -0.06 -9.10
N ARG A 546 16.48 -0.56 -10.13
CA ARG A 546 16.27 -2.01 -10.31
C ARG A 546 17.58 -2.75 -10.56
N LEU A 547 18.46 -2.19 -11.39
CA LEU A 547 19.79 -2.75 -11.64
C LEU A 547 20.64 -2.76 -10.38
N LEU A 548 20.64 -1.66 -9.61
CA LEU A 548 21.34 -1.60 -8.35
C LEU A 548 20.82 -2.68 -7.38
N LEU A 549 19.50 -2.84 -7.22
CA LEU A 549 18.95 -3.92 -6.40
C LEU A 549 19.41 -5.32 -6.87
N ALA A 550 19.59 -5.52 -8.17
CA ALA A 550 20.12 -6.77 -8.72
C ALA A 550 21.58 -6.99 -8.26
N ASP A 551 22.42 -5.96 -8.38
CA ASP A 551 23.82 -5.96 -7.97
C ASP A 551 24.02 -6.16 -6.46
N LEU A 552 23.07 -5.69 -5.63
CA LEU A 552 23.13 -5.81 -4.17
C LEU A 552 22.96 -7.26 -3.67
N GLN A 553 22.55 -8.20 -4.52
CA GLN A 553 22.42 -9.60 -4.14
C GLN A 553 23.80 -10.26 -4.09
N VAL A 554 24.10 -10.93 -2.98
CA VAL A 554 25.35 -11.67 -2.79
C VAL A 554 25.30 -12.96 -3.62
N ASP A 555 26.35 -13.19 -4.43
CA ASP A 555 26.54 -14.41 -5.24
C ASP A 555 25.34 -14.77 -6.15
N ALA A 556 24.56 -13.78 -6.58
CA ALA A 556 23.43 -14.01 -7.47
C ALA A 556 23.87 -14.32 -8.90
N ASP A 557 23.16 -15.26 -9.54
CA ASP A 557 23.28 -15.51 -10.97
C ASP A 557 22.90 -14.23 -11.75
N PRO A 558 23.81 -13.66 -12.57
CA PRO A 558 23.56 -12.42 -13.31
C PRO A 558 22.30 -12.45 -14.19
N ASP A 559 21.95 -13.62 -14.74
CA ASP A 559 20.79 -13.77 -15.61
C ASP A 559 19.47 -13.80 -14.81
N ARG A 560 19.53 -14.22 -13.53
CA ARG A 560 18.37 -14.29 -12.63
C ARG A 560 18.23 -13.08 -11.72
N ALA A 561 19.35 -12.41 -11.42
CA ALA A 561 19.42 -11.32 -10.45
C ALA A 561 18.37 -10.22 -10.69
N PRO A 562 18.09 -9.76 -11.93
CA PRO A 562 17.06 -8.75 -12.18
C PRO A 562 15.65 -9.18 -11.76
N TYR A 563 15.34 -10.48 -11.83
CA TYR A 563 14.03 -11.03 -11.50
C TYR A 563 13.86 -11.26 -10.00
N THR A 564 14.93 -11.58 -9.29
CA THR A 564 14.91 -11.86 -7.84
C THR A 564 15.21 -10.64 -6.97
N ALA A 565 15.78 -9.57 -7.54
CA ALA A 565 16.28 -8.38 -6.84
C ALA A 565 15.32 -7.79 -5.79
N ARG A 566 14.07 -7.50 -6.18
CA ARG A 566 13.06 -6.92 -5.27
C ARG A 566 12.68 -7.90 -4.16
N GLY A 567 12.59 -9.19 -4.48
CA GLY A 567 12.37 -10.24 -3.49
C GLY A 567 13.54 -10.36 -2.51
N GLY A 568 14.78 -10.28 -3.00
CA GLY A 568 15.99 -10.28 -2.17
C GLY A 568 16.06 -9.08 -1.22
N ALA A 569 15.73 -7.87 -1.71
CA ALA A 569 15.64 -6.67 -0.88
C ALA A 569 14.59 -6.82 0.24
N LEU A 570 13.42 -7.37 -0.11
CA LEU A 570 12.35 -7.69 0.84
C LEU A 570 12.82 -8.66 1.92
N GLU A 571 13.42 -9.79 1.54
CA GLU A 571 13.92 -10.81 2.50
C GLU A 571 15.03 -10.25 3.41
N LEU A 572 15.94 -9.42 2.89
CA LEU A 572 16.97 -8.77 3.70
C LEU A 572 16.36 -7.85 4.77
N VAL A 573 15.43 -6.97 4.38
CA VAL A 573 14.78 -6.07 5.35
C VAL A 573 13.90 -6.85 6.33
N LEU A 574 13.26 -7.93 5.89
CA LEU A 574 12.51 -8.83 6.76
C LEU A 574 13.41 -9.50 7.81
N ALA A 575 14.60 -9.97 7.42
CA ALA A 575 15.58 -10.54 8.35
C ALA A 575 16.06 -9.49 9.36
N LEU A 576 16.37 -8.26 8.93
CA LEU A 576 16.72 -7.17 9.84
C LEU A 576 15.60 -6.86 10.83
N LEU A 577 14.34 -6.85 10.38
CA LEU A 577 13.17 -6.67 11.24
C LEU A 577 13.00 -7.83 12.22
N ALA A 578 13.18 -9.08 11.79
CA ALA A 578 13.09 -10.26 12.65
C ALA A 578 14.13 -10.20 13.77
N MET A 579 15.39 -9.92 13.42
CA MET A 579 16.49 -9.77 14.39
C MET A 579 16.25 -8.63 15.38
N GLU A 580 15.75 -7.50 14.91
CA GLU A 580 15.49 -6.34 15.76
C GLU A 580 14.29 -6.59 16.68
N SER A 581 13.21 -7.18 16.15
CA SER A 581 12.04 -7.58 16.96
C SER A 581 12.43 -8.61 18.02
N HIS A 582 13.23 -9.62 17.66
CA HIS A 582 13.79 -10.57 18.61
C HIS A 582 14.58 -9.88 19.72
N SER A 583 15.44 -8.91 19.36
CA SER A 583 16.26 -8.17 20.33
C SER A 583 15.42 -7.33 21.29
N TRP A 584 14.31 -6.74 20.83
CA TRP A 584 13.35 -6.06 21.70
C TRP A 584 12.63 -7.04 22.63
N ILE A 585 12.15 -8.17 22.10
CA ILE A 585 11.50 -9.20 22.91
C ILE A 585 12.45 -9.78 23.95
N ALA A 586 13.74 -9.94 23.65
CA ALA A 586 14.74 -10.40 24.63
C ALA A 586 14.86 -9.47 25.84
N GLY A 587 14.64 -8.17 25.66
CA GLY A 587 14.57 -7.20 26.77
C GLY A 587 13.28 -7.28 27.61
N LEU A 588 12.23 -7.92 27.08
CA LEU A 588 10.92 -8.03 27.73
C LEU A 588 10.68 -9.42 28.35
N SER A 589 11.11 -10.48 27.67
CA SER A 589 10.95 -11.88 28.08
C SER A 589 11.98 -12.78 27.42
N GLU A 590 12.92 -13.27 28.23
CA GLU A 590 13.97 -14.20 27.80
C GLU A 590 13.41 -15.52 27.24
N ASN A 591 12.37 -16.07 27.89
CA ASN A 591 11.77 -17.34 27.48
C ASN A 591 11.08 -17.24 26.11
N LEU A 592 10.33 -16.16 25.88
CA LEU A 592 9.71 -15.93 24.57
C LEU A 592 10.79 -15.66 23.51
N ALA A 593 11.80 -14.85 23.82
CA ALA A 593 12.89 -14.56 22.91
C ALA A 593 13.65 -15.84 22.50
N SER A 594 14.01 -16.71 23.44
CA SER A 594 14.66 -18.00 23.13
C SER A 594 13.84 -18.83 22.14
N THR A 595 12.53 -18.97 22.38
CA THR A 595 11.65 -19.73 21.49
C THR A 595 11.54 -19.05 20.12
N LEU A 596 11.46 -17.72 20.07
CA LEU A 596 11.41 -16.97 18.82
C LEU A 596 12.73 -17.05 18.05
N GLY A 597 13.87 -17.07 18.73
CA GLY A 597 15.18 -17.27 18.12
C GLY A 597 15.23 -18.59 17.38
N GLU A 598 14.74 -19.68 17.99
CA GLU A 598 14.64 -20.99 17.33
C GLU A 598 13.64 -20.98 16.15
N VAL A 599 12.49 -20.31 16.29
CA VAL A 599 11.52 -20.14 15.18
C VAL A 599 12.17 -19.41 14.01
N PHE A 600 12.82 -18.27 14.26
CA PHE A 600 13.44 -17.47 13.22
C PHE A 600 14.64 -18.18 12.59
N ASP A 601 15.43 -18.92 13.36
CA ASP A 601 16.52 -19.76 12.85
C ASP A 601 15.98 -20.85 11.90
N SER A 602 14.92 -21.56 12.31
CA SER A 602 14.26 -22.58 11.47
C SER A 602 13.69 -22.02 10.15
N MET A 603 13.40 -20.72 10.12
CA MET A 603 12.90 -20.00 8.95
C MET A 603 14.02 -19.34 8.12
N GLY A 604 15.28 -19.42 8.56
CA GLY A 604 16.41 -18.74 7.92
C GLY A 604 16.35 -17.21 8.03
N LEU A 605 15.74 -16.68 9.09
CA LEU A 605 15.61 -15.25 9.37
C LEU A 605 16.68 -14.74 10.36
N MET A 606 17.32 -15.64 11.10
CA MET A 606 18.46 -15.32 11.96
C MET A 606 19.74 -15.43 11.14
N LEU A 607 20.22 -14.29 10.65
CA LEU A 607 21.52 -14.21 10.01
C LEU A 607 22.62 -14.16 11.08
N ASP A 608 23.64 -15.00 10.95
CA ASP A 608 24.80 -14.90 11.82
C ASP A 608 25.59 -13.60 11.55
N THR A 609 26.45 -13.23 12.49
CA THR A 609 27.20 -11.96 12.39
C THR A 609 28.08 -11.91 11.15
N ALA A 610 28.69 -13.05 10.75
CA ALA A 610 29.57 -13.11 9.59
C ALA A 610 28.79 -12.89 8.28
N THR A 611 27.61 -13.50 8.16
CA THR A 611 26.71 -13.41 7.00
C THR A 611 26.17 -11.99 6.85
N ILE A 612 25.76 -11.36 7.96
CA ILE A 612 25.35 -9.94 7.94
C ILE A 612 26.52 -9.07 7.53
N ASP A 613 27.70 -9.26 8.14
CA ASP A 613 28.85 -8.44 7.82
C ASP A 613 29.29 -8.60 6.36
N GLN A 614 29.27 -9.82 5.82
CA GLN A 614 29.50 -10.09 4.40
C GLN A 614 28.48 -9.36 3.52
N THR A 615 27.19 -9.49 3.84
CA THR A 615 26.11 -8.85 3.09
C THR A 615 26.23 -7.32 3.11
N LEU A 616 26.48 -6.75 4.29
CA LEU A 616 26.68 -5.31 4.45
C LEU A 616 27.93 -4.82 3.71
N ASN A 617 29.02 -5.59 3.74
CA ASN A 617 30.25 -5.26 3.00
C ASN A 617 30.02 -5.31 1.49
N HIS A 618 29.34 -6.34 1.00
CA HIS A 618 28.95 -6.47 -0.41
C HIS A 618 28.15 -5.26 -0.86
N ILE A 619 27.05 -4.95 -0.17
CA ILE A 619 26.21 -3.78 -0.46
C ILE A 619 27.06 -2.50 -0.51
N TRP A 620 27.96 -2.32 0.46
CA TRP A 620 28.81 -1.13 0.55
C TRP A 620 29.81 -0.96 -0.60
N THR A 621 30.13 -2.03 -1.33
CA THR A 621 30.96 -1.92 -2.54
C THR A 621 30.28 -1.09 -3.64
N HIS A 622 28.94 -1.02 -3.64
CA HIS A 622 28.11 -0.29 -4.61
C HIS A 622 27.74 1.14 -4.18
N ARG A 623 28.42 1.72 -3.17
CA ARG A 623 28.10 3.08 -2.67
C ARG A 623 28.22 4.20 -3.69
N GLU A 624 29.08 4.03 -4.69
CA GLU A 624 29.29 4.99 -5.77
C GLU A 624 28.45 4.66 -7.02
N ALA A 625 27.52 3.71 -6.95
CA ALA A 625 26.74 3.29 -8.11
C ALA A 625 25.94 4.46 -8.70
N ASP A 626 26.15 4.71 -9.99
CA ASP A 626 25.32 5.63 -10.76
C ASP A 626 24.04 4.92 -11.20
N LEU A 627 22.91 5.59 -11.02
CA LEU A 627 21.59 5.08 -11.42
C LEU A 627 21.24 5.45 -12.86
N GLY A 628 22.14 6.15 -13.55
CA GLY A 628 21.99 6.51 -14.95
C GLY A 628 20.94 7.60 -15.17
N PRO A 629 20.42 7.74 -16.40
CA PRO A 629 19.46 8.79 -16.73
C PRO A 629 18.09 8.52 -16.10
N PRO A 630 17.28 9.57 -15.87
CA PRO A 630 15.88 9.42 -15.45
C PRO A 630 15.12 8.48 -16.38
N THR A 631 14.41 7.52 -15.81
CA THR A 631 13.59 6.56 -16.56
C THR A 631 12.14 6.98 -16.65
N PHE A 632 11.73 7.97 -15.85
CA PHE A 632 10.44 8.61 -16.01
C PHE A 632 10.47 9.49 -17.26
N THR A 633 9.93 8.98 -18.37
CA THR A 633 9.65 9.80 -19.54
C THR A 633 8.66 10.90 -19.15
N GLN A 634 8.89 12.13 -19.64
CA GLN A 634 7.86 13.16 -19.62
C GLN A 634 6.54 12.57 -20.12
N MET A 635 5.43 13.08 -19.58
CA MET A 635 4.11 12.60 -19.99
C MET A 635 4.03 12.60 -21.52
N PRO A 636 3.50 11.53 -22.13
CA PRO A 636 3.19 11.57 -23.56
C PRO A 636 2.40 12.85 -23.81
N SER A 637 2.87 13.66 -24.76
CA SER A 637 2.04 14.68 -25.37
C SER A 637 0.78 13.98 -25.87
N ALA A 638 -0.39 14.36 -25.36
CA ALA A 638 -1.67 13.78 -25.79
C ALA A 638 -2.00 14.04 -27.27
#